data_AF-A0A1V5ZRG3-F1
#
_entry.id   AF-A0A1V5ZRG3-F1
#
_cell.length_a   1.000
_cell.length_b   1.000
_cell.length_c   1.000
_cell.angle_alpha   90.00
_cell.angle_beta   90.00
_cell.angle_gamma   90.00
#
_symmetry.space_group_name_H-M   'P 1'
#
loop_
_entity.id
_entity.type
_entity.pdbx_description
1 polymer ?
#
loop_
_entity_poly.entity_id
_entity_poly.type
_entity_poly.pdbx_seq_one_letter_code
_entity_poly.pdbx_strand_id
1 'polypeptide(L)'
;MSDLPGSKKNYDGEEPHTHMDGAAGLPSAPLDLLPRRGLILAHNRRLQYFLERDYHRWAAYCGRVCQCPKMDLLAWGPIPQGLLSTIAYVREFDGAVSLRVDGTVPPDGLETAVQEGLGDVFLCPPDVTVPPFQQWLEACSRLKVPIRLQLQVPRMDPVRAEGLISSLPGAGVRMVTVVLEDPFQPGSTCQTPDEGKQVIEFCNLAAAYLPEAGVELHLVGLPPCLLNPAAAPYAVTARGYRYNHHTYDRQAYLFARRLLSVPPMAGRSMLLLALKRHTVSLNVTDRWLTEKLYIHSTPLHNAYMYAAKRWRARHGTALVRTLHDGKGSVLHAPDRGIPGHAEQERAVHLLRLEGRVLTDAPGAAVQREVLQPRYYDRFDEERLRQAALWCELAREARELERTVAPSRICDEKEWATYEAFVIPEYGATAWLTSLSGKKVSTQIDMLNLPFMVSVTIGGGIAELAGFQLTPSCKILCPMVETRHTLTLYVREDGRYVLLRDGVPMDPVPIPGEYPAPRRAPCVVRLRFIAWDIEERVSFSPLRLWKQPASEPVPKAKPAYSVVIFCTRFARRLSAVLQSLAHQTDFDLSKLEVVVGYVPGLDSTEDVLESLRLTHPHLRVVHATFPYQNVRSKGYVLNQCMEMTSGAHILLLDADTLLPPMLFAALERECPGHPFVFPKGRAMIGPEMTARILQGDKRPWEDWNGLMASADEIRENEALGVPIGYFQCFKRECLETLRYPEYEHFQSADYEFALGLRACFGTEYRLPFHVAHLDHAGSQWLGAERHF
;
A
#
# COMPACT_ATOMS: atom_id res chain seq x y z
N MET A 1 12.51 57.29 25.03
CA MET A 1 12.74 56.99 26.47
C MET A 1 12.13 55.64 26.76
N SER A 2 12.81 54.86 27.60
CA SER A 2 12.56 53.49 28.10
C SER A 2 12.76 52.34 27.11
N ASP A 3 14.03 51.91 27.03
CA ASP A 3 14.48 50.55 26.79
C ASP A 3 13.88 49.55 27.80
N LEU A 4 13.61 48.32 27.37
CA LEU A 4 14.05 47.08 28.04
C LEU A 4 13.92 45.87 27.08
N PRO A 5 14.82 44.87 27.15
CA PRO A 5 15.02 43.83 26.14
C PRO A 5 14.34 42.49 26.51
N GLY A 6 14.03 41.68 25.49
CA GLY A 6 13.45 40.34 25.66
C GLY A 6 13.89 39.38 24.55
N SER A 7 15.17 39.01 24.55
CA SER A 7 15.72 37.94 23.70
C SER A 7 15.18 36.57 24.16
N LYS A 8 14.23 35.99 23.42
CA LYS A 8 14.02 34.53 23.39
C LYS A 8 14.69 33.97 22.14
N LYS A 9 15.80 33.26 22.35
CA LYS A 9 16.42 32.38 21.36
C LYS A 9 15.47 31.21 21.10
N ASN A 10 14.83 31.17 19.93
CA ASN A 10 14.27 29.93 19.40
C ASN A 10 15.42 29.12 18.77
N TYR A 11 15.64 27.93 19.31
CA TYR A 11 16.54 26.91 18.80
C TYR A 11 15.68 25.98 17.93
N ASP A 12 15.39 26.39 16.70
CA ASP A 12 14.89 25.47 15.67
C ASP A 12 15.84 25.60 14.48
N GLY A 13 16.82 24.69 14.44
CA GLY A 13 17.71 24.51 13.31
C GLY A 13 16.99 23.70 12.24
N GLU A 14 16.12 24.35 11.47
CA GLU A 14 15.76 23.89 10.14
C GLU A 14 16.57 24.71 9.12
N GLU A 15 17.51 24.05 8.45
CA GLU A 15 18.22 24.65 7.33
C GLU A 15 17.26 24.79 6.13
N PRO A 16 17.25 25.93 5.43
CA PRO A 16 16.43 26.13 4.26
C PRO A 16 16.92 25.26 3.09
N HIS A 17 16.02 24.49 2.50
CA HIS A 17 16.25 23.82 1.23
C HIS A 17 16.35 24.86 0.11
N THR A 18 17.56 25.21 -0.31
CA THR A 18 17.79 25.91 -1.58
C THR A 18 17.53 24.93 -2.73
N HIS A 19 16.37 25.06 -3.37
CA HIS A 19 16.08 24.46 -4.67
C HIS A 19 16.74 25.29 -5.78
N MET A 20 17.36 24.58 -6.72
CA MET A 20 17.87 25.17 -7.96
C MET A 20 16.72 25.44 -8.91
N ASP A 21 16.44 26.73 -9.14
CA ASP A 21 15.64 27.18 -10.29
C ASP A 21 16.47 27.09 -11.57
N GLY A 22 15.88 26.51 -12.62
CA GLY A 22 16.49 26.47 -13.95
C GLY A 22 15.87 25.43 -14.86
N ALA A 23 14.70 25.75 -15.44
CA ALA A 23 14.10 24.97 -16.51
C ALA A 23 14.92 25.09 -17.80
N ALA A 24 15.46 23.97 -18.29
CA ALA A 24 15.56 23.60 -19.71
C ALA A 24 16.30 22.25 -19.84
N GLY A 25 15.60 21.22 -20.32
CA GLY A 25 16.20 19.98 -20.84
C GLY A 25 16.96 19.13 -19.81
N LEU A 26 16.26 18.52 -18.85
CA LEU A 26 16.87 17.43 -18.08
C LEU A 26 16.85 16.13 -18.92
N PRO A 27 17.99 15.47 -19.15
CA PRO A 27 18.00 14.10 -19.64
C PRO A 27 17.27 13.21 -18.63
N SER A 28 16.67 12.12 -19.12
CA SER A 28 15.93 11.14 -18.34
C SER A 28 16.86 10.46 -17.31
N ALA A 29 17.08 11.10 -16.17
CA ALA A 29 17.68 10.44 -15.01
C ALA A 29 16.80 9.23 -14.66
N PRO A 30 17.39 8.07 -14.31
CA PRO A 30 16.62 6.94 -13.85
C PRO A 30 15.74 7.40 -12.68
N LEU A 31 14.45 7.06 -12.73
CA LEU A 31 13.50 7.32 -11.65
C LEU A 31 14.04 6.70 -10.37
N ASP A 32 14.69 7.51 -9.53
CA ASP A 32 15.21 7.05 -8.24
C ASP A 32 14.01 6.73 -7.33
N LEU A 33 13.79 5.44 -7.13
CA LEU A 33 12.74 4.95 -6.25
C LEU A 33 13.06 5.33 -4.80
N LEU A 34 12.09 5.94 -4.13
CA LEU A 34 12.19 6.20 -2.68
C LEU A 34 12.15 4.89 -1.87
N PRO A 35 12.74 4.83 -0.67
CA PRO A 35 12.66 3.68 0.22
C PRO A 35 11.21 3.42 0.65
N ARG A 36 10.76 2.16 0.53
CA ARG A 36 9.43 1.70 1.00
C ARG A 36 9.51 0.36 1.74
N ARG A 37 10.61 0.14 2.45
CA ARG A 37 10.84 -1.08 3.23
C ARG A 37 10.64 -0.81 4.72
N GLY A 38 9.87 -1.67 5.37
CA GLY A 38 9.65 -1.66 6.82
C GLY A 38 10.70 -2.51 7.53
N LEU A 39 10.80 -2.34 8.86
CA LEU A 39 11.67 -3.12 9.70
C LEU A 39 10.92 -3.57 10.96
N ILE A 40 10.85 -4.88 11.17
CA ILE A 40 10.25 -5.54 12.33
C ILE A 40 11.38 -6.21 13.10
N LEU A 41 11.41 -6.04 14.43
CA LEU A 41 12.42 -6.67 15.26
C LEU A 41 11.85 -7.92 15.94
N ALA A 42 12.52 -9.07 15.77
CA ALA A 42 12.20 -10.28 16.51
C ALA A 42 12.55 -10.14 18.00
N HIS A 43 13.60 -9.38 18.31
CA HIS A 43 14.07 -9.14 19.68
C HIS A 43 14.60 -7.72 19.88
N ASN A 44 14.74 -7.31 21.13
CA ASN A 44 15.39 -6.05 21.49
C ASN A 44 16.93 -6.19 21.60
N ARG A 45 17.62 -5.11 22.00
CA ARG A 45 19.09 -5.10 22.19
C ARG A 45 19.60 -6.09 23.26
N ARG A 46 18.71 -6.55 24.15
CA ARG A 46 19.00 -7.54 25.19
C ARG A 46 18.63 -8.96 24.76
N LEU A 47 18.36 -9.17 23.46
CA LEU A 47 17.91 -10.45 22.89
C LEU A 47 16.61 -10.99 23.53
N GLN A 48 15.77 -10.09 24.05
CA GLN A 48 14.45 -10.46 24.53
C GLN A 48 13.48 -10.44 23.35
N TYR A 49 12.91 -11.60 23.04
CA TYR A 49 11.99 -11.75 21.91
C TYR A 49 10.64 -11.08 22.16
N PHE A 50 10.08 -10.50 21.12
CA PHE A 50 8.68 -10.08 21.10
C PHE A 50 7.77 -11.31 20.85
N LEU A 51 6.48 -11.19 21.19
CA LEU A 51 5.54 -12.25 20.88
C LEU A 51 5.15 -12.19 19.40
N GLU A 52 4.71 -13.32 18.86
CA GLU A 52 4.22 -13.42 17.48
C GLU A 52 3.14 -12.40 17.15
N ARG A 53 2.17 -12.20 18.06
CA ARG A 53 1.11 -11.18 17.90
C ARG A 53 1.67 -9.76 17.79
N ASP A 54 2.85 -9.50 18.37
CA ASP A 54 3.51 -8.20 18.26
C ASP A 54 4.17 -8.05 16.88
N TYR A 55 4.67 -9.13 16.26
CA TYR A 55 5.12 -9.11 14.86
C TYR A 55 3.98 -8.74 13.92
N HIS A 56 2.81 -9.35 14.07
CA HIS A 56 1.64 -9.05 13.22
C HIS A 56 1.17 -7.61 13.39
N ARG A 57 1.12 -7.10 14.62
CA ARG A 57 0.81 -5.67 14.88
C ARG A 57 1.82 -4.75 14.22
N TRP A 58 3.10 -5.09 14.29
CA TRP A 58 4.16 -4.29 13.70
C TRP A 58 4.15 -4.37 12.19
N ALA A 59 3.86 -5.54 11.62
CA ALA A 59 3.61 -5.72 10.20
C ALA A 59 2.42 -4.87 9.74
N ALA A 60 1.31 -4.88 10.48
CA ALA A 60 0.17 -4.01 10.20
C ALA A 60 0.55 -2.53 10.28
N TYR A 61 1.39 -2.13 11.24
CA TYR A 61 1.90 -0.76 11.33
C TYR A 61 2.75 -0.40 10.10
N CYS A 62 3.72 -1.24 9.73
CA CYS A 62 4.55 -1.00 8.55
C CYS A 62 3.71 -0.95 7.27
N GLY A 63 2.81 -1.90 7.08
CA GLY A 63 2.03 -2.04 5.84
C GLY A 63 0.91 -1.01 5.71
N ARG A 64 0.14 -0.77 6.79
CA ARG A 64 -1.05 0.10 6.75
C ARG A 64 -0.74 1.55 7.10
N VAL A 65 0.23 1.81 7.99
CA VAL A 65 0.58 3.17 8.41
C VAL A 65 1.75 3.72 7.62
N CYS A 66 2.84 2.96 7.51
CA CYS A 66 4.05 3.41 6.80
C CYS A 66 4.06 3.04 5.31
N GLN A 67 3.01 2.38 4.82
CA GLN A 67 2.91 1.88 3.43
C GLN A 67 4.15 1.14 2.93
N CYS A 68 4.71 0.31 3.78
CA CYS A 68 5.85 -0.51 3.43
C CYS A 68 5.34 -1.90 3.01
N PRO A 69 5.14 -2.18 1.71
CA PRO A 69 4.73 -3.51 1.27
C PRO A 69 5.83 -4.54 1.53
N LYS A 70 7.10 -4.11 1.61
CA LYS A 70 8.23 -4.96 1.97
C LYS A 70 8.61 -4.75 3.42
N MET A 71 8.93 -5.82 4.13
CA MET A 71 9.33 -5.73 5.54
C MET A 71 10.48 -6.68 5.81
N ASP A 72 11.55 -6.17 6.42
CA ASP A 72 12.59 -7.05 6.96
C ASP A 72 12.20 -7.47 8.37
N LEU A 73 12.13 -8.77 8.64
CA LEU A 73 12.13 -9.30 9.99
C LEU A 73 13.57 -9.50 10.43
N LEU A 74 14.05 -8.66 11.33
CA LEU A 74 15.37 -8.77 11.93
C LEU A 74 15.36 -9.80 13.05
N ALA A 75 16.18 -10.84 12.91
CA ALA A 75 16.39 -11.87 13.91
C ALA A 75 17.87 -12.27 13.95
N TRP A 76 18.58 -11.97 15.02
CA TRP A 76 19.94 -12.47 15.24
C TRP A 76 19.87 -13.86 15.86
N GLY A 77 20.69 -14.79 15.36
CA GLY A 77 20.66 -16.19 15.77
C GLY A 77 19.61 -17.04 15.02
N PRO A 78 18.89 -17.96 15.71
CA PRO A 78 17.94 -18.86 15.06
C PRO A 78 16.75 -18.13 14.42
N ILE A 79 16.21 -18.72 13.34
CA ILE A 79 14.99 -18.22 12.70
C ILE A 79 13.82 -18.29 13.69
N PRO A 80 13.10 -17.17 13.94
CA PRO A 80 12.02 -17.15 14.91
C PRO A 80 10.81 -17.96 14.41
N GLN A 81 10.18 -18.74 15.29
CA GLN A 81 8.99 -19.54 14.96
C GLN A 81 7.85 -18.71 14.35
N GLY A 82 7.71 -17.45 14.79
CA GLY A 82 6.70 -16.53 14.28
C GLY A 82 6.96 -16.00 12.85
N LEU A 83 8.06 -16.37 12.18
CA LEU A 83 8.33 -15.93 10.82
C LEU A 83 7.24 -16.42 9.84
N LEU A 84 6.89 -17.71 9.89
CA LEU A 84 5.94 -18.30 8.94
C LEU A 84 4.56 -17.65 9.02
N SER A 85 4.04 -17.46 10.24
CA SER A 85 2.77 -16.78 10.44
C SER A 85 2.84 -15.30 10.08
N THR A 86 3.99 -14.65 10.23
CA THR A 86 4.18 -13.27 9.78
C THR A 86 4.18 -13.17 8.26
N ILE A 87 4.80 -14.13 7.55
CA ILE A 87 4.74 -14.19 6.08
C ILE A 87 3.29 -14.36 5.62
N ALA A 88 2.56 -15.32 6.21
CA ALA A 88 1.14 -15.54 5.91
C ALA A 88 0.29 -14.28 6.18
N TYR A 89 0.50 -13.63 7.33
CA TYR A 89 -0.21 -12.41 7.71
C TYR A 89 0.08 -11.23 6.76
N VAL A 90 1.34 -11.05 6.36
CA VAL A 90 1.74 -9.95 5.47
C VAL A 90 1.21 -10.16 4.05
N ARG A 91 1.07 -11.41 3.61
CA ARG A 91 0.45 -11.76 2.34
C ARG A 91 -1.03 -11.33 2.27
N GLU A 92 -1.74 -11.29 3.41
CA GLU A 92 -3.14 -10.84 3.44
C GLU A 92 -3.35 -9.41 2.94
N PHE A 93 -2.31 -8.58 2.89
CA PHE A 93 -2.37 -7.22 2.36
C PHE A 93 -1.34 -6.98 1.25
N ASP A 94 -1.01 -8.03 0.48
CA ASP A 94 -0.11 -8.00 -0.68
C ASP A 94 1.32 -7.51 -0.36
N GLY A 95 1.80 -7.79 0.85
CA GLY A 95 3.17 -7.51 1.24
C GLY A 95 4.12 -8.69 1.05
N ALA A 96 5.40 -8.46 1.27
CA ALA A 96 6.42 -9.50 1.39
C ALA A 96 7.30 -9.30 2.61
N VAL A 97 7.73 -10.42 3.19
CA VAL A 97 8.68 -10.45 4.29
C VAL A 97 10.02 -10.93 3.77
N SER A 98 11.05 -10.21 4.17
CA SER A 98 12.45 -10.55 4.02
C SER A 98 13.03 -10.94 5.38
N LEU A 99 14.02 -11.82 5.39
CA LEU A 99 14.66 -12.24 6.64
C LEU A 99 16.00 -11.53 6.79
N ARG A 100 16.13 -10.66 7.80
CA ARG A 100 17.40 -10.01 8.14
C ARG A 100 18.09 -10.75 9.27
N VAL A 101 19.23 -11.37 8.99
CA VAL A 101 19.95 -12.26 9.90
C VAL A 101 21.42 -11.93 9.97
N ASP A 102 22.04 -12.22 11.10
CA ASP A 102 23.47 -12.05 11.33
C ASP A 102 24.30 -13.27 10.89
N GLY A 103 23.66 -14.34 10.40
CA GLY A 103 24.36 -15.51 9.87
C GLY A 103 25.27 -16.22 10.87
N THR A 104 25.05 -16.06 12.19
CA THR A 104 25.86 -16.69 13.24
C THR A 104 25.43 -18.12 13.57
N VAL A 105 24.24 -18.52 13.11
CA VAL A 105 23.61 -19.83 13.32
C VAL A 105 23.22 -20.41 11.95
N PRO A 106 23.22 -21.74 11.76
CA PRO A 106 22.77 -22.38 10.51
C PRO A 106 21.36 -21.95 10.06
N PRO A 107 21.05 -22.01 8.75
CA PRO A 107 19.76 -21.59 8.17
C PRO A 107 18.60 -22.57 8.42
N ASP A 108 18.46 -23.08 9.65
CA ASP A 108 17.43 -24.05 10.01
C ASP A 108 16.03 -23.43 9.89
N GLY A 109 15.19 -24.01 9.02
CA GLY A 109 13.84 -23.52 8.73
C GLY A 109 13.73 -22.57 7.51
N LEU A 110 14.85 -22.23 6.87
CA LEU A 110 14.83 -21.36 5.68
C LEU A 110 14.01 -21.95 4.54
N GLU A 111 14.14 -23.24 4.26
CA GLU A 111 13.41 -23.92 3.19
C GLU A 111 11.88 -23.79 3.36
N THR A 112 11.38 -24.01 4.58
CA THR A 112 9.96 -23.82 4.90
C THR A 112 9.53 -22.36 4.72
N ALA A 113 10.35 -21.40 5.15
CA ALA A 113 10.05 -19.99 4.96
C ALA A 113 9.95 -19.60 3.47
N VAL A 114 10.82 -20.18 2.62
CA VAL A 114 10.81 -19.94 1.17
C VAL A 114 9.59 -20.57 0.51
N GLN A 115 9.19 -21.78 0.90
CA GLN A 115 7.94 -22.41 0.45
C GLN A 115 6.72 -21.58 0.84
N GLU A 116 6.76 -20.95 2.02
CA GLU A 116 5.76 -19.98 2.47
C GLU A 116 5.94 -18.58 1.85
N GLY A 117 6.83 -18.39 0.87
CA GLY A 117 6.92 -17.14 0.10
C GLY A 117 7.76 -16.03 0.74
N LEU A 118 8.82 -16.38 1.46
CA LEU A 118 9.88 -15.44 1.86
C LEU A 118 10.45 -14.72 0.61
N GLY A 119 10.57 -13.39 0.66
CA GLY A 119 10.97 -12.57 -0.48
C GLY A 119 12.48 -12.59 -0.77
N ASP A 120 13.29 -12.16 0.19
CA ASP A 120 14.75 -12.18 0.10
C ASP A 120 15.40 -12.43 1.48
N VAL A 121 16.70 -12.71 1.48
CA VAL A 121 17.52 -12.78 2.70
C VAL A 121 18.45 -11.58 2.76
N PHE A 122 18.39 -10.85 3.86
CA PHE A 122 19.30 -9.75 4.16
C PHE A 122 20.36 -10.19 5.18
N LEU A 123 21.51 -10.64 4.69
CA LEU A 123 22.59 -11.20 5.47
C LEU A 123 23.51 -10.08 5.99
N CYS A 124 23.68 -9.99 7.31
CA CYS A 124 24.49 -8.98 8.00
C CYS A 124 25.53 -9.66 8.90
N PRO A 125 26.49 -10.43 8.34
CA PRO A 125 27.38 -11.24 9.15
C PRO A 125 28.33 -10.37 9.98
N PRO A 126 28.52 -10.67 11.28
CA PRO A 126 29.53 -9.99 12.09
C PRO A 126 30.95 -10.47 11.74
N ASP A 127 31.06 -11.62 11.07
CA ASP A 127 32.30 -12.22 10.58
C ASP A 127 31.93 -13.12 9.39
N VAL A 128 32.56 -12.92 8.24
CA VAL A 128 32.33 -13.70 7.00
C VAL A 128 33.11 -15.02 6.96
N THR A 129 33.99 -15.26 7.93
CA THR A 129 34.84 -16.45 8.01
C THR A 129 34.20 -17.61 8.77
N VAL A 130 33.09 -17.36 9.46
CA VAL A 130 32.41 -18.39 10.25
C VAL A 130 31.68 -19.39 9.34
N PRO A 131 31.72 -20.71 9.63
CA PRO A 131 31.07 -21.72 8.80
C PRO A 131 29.57 -21.48 8.52
N PRO A 132 28.76 -20.98 9.48
CA PRO A 132 27.35 -20.72 9.21
C PRO A 132 27.11 -19.69 8.09
N PHE A 133 27.99 -18.72 7.89
CA PHE A 133 27.87 -17.76 6.78
C PHE A 133 27.89 -18.45 5.42
N GLN A 134 28.81 -19.41 5.21
CA GLN A 134 28.85 -20.20 3.97
C GLN A 134 27.62 -21.09 3.82
N GLN A 135 27.12 -21.68 4.91
CA GLN A 135 25.88 -22.47 4.88
C GLN A 135 24.67 -21.62 4.45
N TRP A 136 24.60 -20.35 4.87
CA TRP A 136 23.58 -19.42 4.41
C TRP A 136 23.68 -19.13 2.90
N LEU A 137 24.89 -18.88 2.38
CA LEU A 137 25.12 -18.68 0.94
C LEU A 137 24.71 -19.91 0.11
N GLU A 138 25.14 -21.11 0.53
CA GLU A 138 24.80 -22.38 -0.13
C GLU A 138 23.30 -22.66 -0.10
N ALA A 139 22.65 -22.46 1.06
CA ALA A 139 21.22 -22.68 1.21
C ALA A 139 20.39 -21.72 0.33
N CYS A 140 20.74 -20.44 0.30
CA CYS A 140 20.06 -19.45 -0.53
C CYS A 140 20.27 -19.73 -2.02
N SER A 141 21.49 -20.10 -2.45
CA SER A 141 21.78 -20.49 -3.83
C SER A 141 20.95 -21.70 -4.26
N ARG A 142 20.92 -22.76 -3.43
CA ARG A 142 20.11 -23.98 -3.68
C ARG A 142 18.62 -23.67 -3.80
N LEU A 143 18.11 -22.80 -2.94
CA LEU A 143 16.70 -22.40 -2.90
C LEU A 143 16.36 -21.27 -3.90
N LYS A 144 17.34 -20.75 -4.62
CA LYS A 144 17.23 -19.62 -5.55
C LYS A 144 16.64 -18.35 -4.91
N VAL A 145 16.96 -18.10 -3.66
CA VAL A 145 16.52 -16.90 -2.93
C VAL A 145 17.58 -15.80 -3.09
N PRO A 146 17.20 -14.59 -3.50
CA PRO A 146 18.16 -13.50 -3.64
C PRO A 146 18.71 -13.06 -2.29
N ILE A 147 20.01 -12.73 -2.26
CA ILE A 147 20.70 -12.26 -1.06
C ILE A 147 21.07 -10.78 -1.22
N ARG A 148 20.69 -9.98 -0.22
CA ARG A 148 21.28 -8.67 0.06
C ARG A 148 22.33 -8.88 1.15
N LEU A 149 23.57 -8.45 0.93
CA LEU A 149 24.66 -8.59 1.89
C LEU A 149 25.04 -7.22 2.43
N GLN A 150 25.06 -7.05 3.76
CA GLN A 150 25.65 -5.87 4.40
C GLN A 150 26.86 -6.28 5.23
N LEU A 151 27.99 -5.65 4.96
CA LEU A 151 29.25 -5.87 5.65
C LEU A 151 29.56 -4.64 6.50
N GLN A 152 29.64 -4.85 7.82
CA GLN A 152 30.13 -3.83 8.74
C GLN A 152 31.64 -3.98 8.92
N VAL A 153 32.40 -3.01 8.41
CA VAL A 153 33.87 -2.96 8.53
C VAL A 153 34.28 -2.54 9.95
N PRO A 154 35.43 -2.98 10.50
CA PRO A 154 36.69 -3.36 9.83
C PRO A 154 36.95 -4.86 9.58
N ARG A 155 36.03 -5.77 9.89
CA ARG A 155 36.34 -7.22 10.03
C ARG A 155 36.55 -7.99 8.72
N MET A 156 37.41 -7.49 7.82
CA MET A 156 37.71 -8.11 6.53
C MET A 156 39.22 -8.18 6.29
N ASP A 157 39.75 -9.39 6.19
CA ASP A 157 41.13 -9.65 5.72
C ASP A 157 41.16 -9.56 4.18
N PRO A 158 41.94 -8.63 3.58
CA PRO A 158 42.01 -8.46 2.12
C PRO A 158 42.41 -9.73 1.37
N VAL A 159 43.25 -10.59 1.95
CA VAL A 159 43.71 -11.83 1.29
C VAL A 159 42.56 -12.84 1.14
N ARG A 160 41.63 -12.85 2.09
CA ARG A 160 40.43 -13.71 2.04
C ARG A 160 39.28 -13.05 1.27
N ALA A 161 39.34 -11.75 1.07
CA ALA A 161 38.30 -10.98 0.40
C ALA A 161 38.14 -11.36 -1.07
N GLU A 162 39.23 -11.61 -1.81
CA GLU A 162 39.15 -11.92 -3.24
C GLU A 162 38.35 -13.19 -3.52
N GLY A 163 38.68 -14.27 -2.80
CA GLY A 163 37.97 -15.55 -2.88
C GLY A 163 36.49 -15.39 -2.50
N LEU A 164 36.19 -14.62 -1.46
CA LEU A 164 34.82 -14.32 -1.07
C LEU A 164 34.07 -13.52 -2.16
N ILE A 165 34.62 -12.39 -2.60
CA ILE A 165 34.01 -11.49 -3.59
C ILE A 165 33.68 -12.25 -4.88
N SER A 166 34.59 -13.11 -5.33
CA SER A 166 34.40 -13.92 -6.54
C SER A 166 33.26 -14.96 -6.42
N SER A 167 32.96 -15.44 -5.21
CA SER A 167 31.92 -16.46 -4.99
C SER A 167 30.53 -15.87 -4.75
N LEU A 168 30.43 -14.60 -4.31
CA LEU A 168 29.15 -13.95 -3.99
C LEU A 168 28.12 -13.99 -5.14
N PRO A 169 28.46 -13.68 -6.41
CA PRO A 169 27.48 -13.71 -7.50
C PRO A 169 26.90 -15.12 -7.72
N GLY A 170 27.75 -16.15 -7.67
CA GLY A 170 27.34 -17.56 -7.81
C GLY A 170 26.49 -18.07 -6.63
N ALA A 171 26.64 -17.46 -5.45
CA ALA A 171 25.80 -17.72 -4.29
C ALA A 171 24.41 -17.05 -4.36
N GLY A 172 24.14 -16.24 -5.39
CA GLY A 172 22.86 -15.52 -5.52
C GLY A 172 22.84 -14.16 -4.82
N VAL A 173 24.00 -13.61 -4.44
CA VAL A 173 24.10 -12.23 -3.93
C VAL A 173 23.82 -11.26 -5.07
N ARG A 174 22.84 -10.38 -4.86
CA ARG A 174 22.43 -9.35 -5.83
C ARG A 174 22.90 -7.96 -5.46
N MET A 175 23.21 -7.75 -4.18
CA MET A 175 23.64 -6.48 -3.64
C MET A 175 24.63 -6.67 -2.51
N VAL A 176 25.67 -5.85 -2.48
CA VAL A 176 26.62 -5.71 -1.36
C VAL A 176 26.63 -4.25 -0.88
N THR A 177 26.41 -4.06 0.41
CA THR A 177 26.50 -2.76 1.08
C THR A 177 27.61 -2.82 2.12
N VAL A 178 28.63 -1.97 1.97
CA VAL A 178 29.68 -1.81 2.98
C VAL A 178 29.35 -0.58 3.82
N VAL A 179 29.20 -0.76 5.13
CA VAL A 179 28.84 0.32 6.07
C VAL A 179 29.87 0.44 7.18
N LEU A 180 30.13 1.67 7.63
CA LEU A 180 30.92 1.94 8.83
C LEU A 180 30.17 1.61 10.12
N GLU A 181 28.85 1.81 10.12
CA GLU A 181 28.01 1.62 11.29
C GLU A 181 26.62 1.10 10.89
N ASP A 182 26.12 0.12 11.66
CA ASP A 182 24.73 -0.33 11.64
C ASP A 182 24.16 -0.23 13.06
N PRO A 183 23.13 0.60 13.32
CA PRO A 183 22.57 0.75 14.65
C PRO A 183 21.83 -0.49 15.15
N PHE A 184 21.55 -1.45 14.26
CA PHE A 184 21.00 -2.76 14.59
C PHE A 184 22.06 -3.84 14.56
N GLN A 185 23.35 -3.52 14.67
CA GLN A 185 24.38 -4.53 14.86
C GLN A 185 25.43 -3.99 15.84
N PRO A 186 25.84 -4.77 16.86
CA PRO A 186 26.96 -4.35 17.70
C PRO A 186 28.25 -4.34 16.87
N GLY A 187 28.71 -3.15 16.49
CA GLY A 187 29.92 -2.94 15.71
C GLY A 187 31.16 -2.65 16.56
N SER A 188 32.32 -3.00 16.01
CA SER A 188 33.63 -2.54 16.46
C SER A 188 34.12 -1.48 15.49
N THR A 189 34.56 -0.31 15.95
CA THR A 189 35.22 0.67 15.07
C THR A 189 36.62 0.18 14.69
N CYS A 190 37.19 0.71 13.59
CA CYS A 190 38.62 0.55 13.31
C CYS A 190 39.41 1.00 14.55
N GLN A 191 40.21 0.13 15.12
CA GLN A 191 41.06 0.42 16.28
C GLN A 191 42.45 0.88 15.84
N THR A 192 42.88 0.49 14.63
CA THR A 192 44.22 0.78 14.12
C THR A 192 44.19 1.37 12.70
N PRO A 193 45.22 2.13 12.29
CA PRO A 193 45.36 2.61 10.92
C PRO A 193 45.47 1.47 9.88
N ASP A 194 46.07 0.35 10.26
CA ASP A 194 46.25 -0.79 9.35
C ASP A 194 44.91 -1.50 9.07
N GLU A 195 44.02 -1.61 10.06
CA GLU A 195 42.63 -2.03 9.84
C GLU A 195 41.92 -1.09 8.85
N GLY A 196 42.15 0.23 8.97
CA GLY A 196 41.62 1.21 8.04
C GLY A 196 42.11 1.00 6.60
N LYS A 197 43.40 0.70 6.40
CA LYS A 197 43.96 0.40 5.08
C LYS A 197 43.36 -0.87 4.48
N GLN A 198 43.24 -1.93 5.27
CA GLN A 198 42.63 -3.19 4.84
C GLN A 198 41.18 -3.00 4.36
N VAL A 199 40.41 -2.16 5.06
CA VAL A 199 39.04 -1.80 4.65
C VAL A 199 39.03 -1.09 3.30
N ILE A 200 39.94 -0.15 3.08
CA ILE A 200 40.03 0.57 1.80
C ILE A 200 40.45 -0.37 0.66
N GLU A 201 41.41 -1.26 0.90
CA GLU A 201 41.83 -2.29 -0.05
C GLU A 201 40.66 -3.23 -0.41
N PHE A 202 39.91 -3.68 0.59
CA PHE A 202 38.69 -4.47 0.40
C PHE A 202 37.66 -3.73 -0.48
N CYS A 203 37.38 -2.46 -0.17
CA CYS A 203 36.40 -1.67 -0.92
C CYS A 203 36.82 -1.46 -2.37
N ASN A 204 38.11 -1.22 -2.62
CA ASN A 204 38.67 -1.10 -3.96
C ASN A 204 38.56 -2.41 -4.74
N LEU A 205 38.83 -3.55 -4.08
CA LEU A 205 38.68 -4.87 -4.67
C LEU A 205 37.21 -5.19 -5.00
N ALA A 206 36.31 -4.95 -4.06
CA ALA A 206 34.87 -5.16 -4.26
C ALA A 206 34.33 -4.34 -5.44
N ALA A 207 34.77 -3.09 -5.58
CA ALA A 207 34.37 -2.22 -6.68
C ALA A 207 34.90 -2.64 -8.05
N ALA A 208 36.02 -3.37 -8.11
CA ALA A 208 36.55 -3.90 -9.36
C ALA A 208 35.75 -5.12 -9.86
N TYR A 209 35.32 -6.02 -8.96
CA TYR A 209 34.74 -7.31 -9.35
C TYR A 209 33.21 -7.37 -9.30
N LEU A 210 32.58 -6.82 -8.26
CA LEU A 210 31.14 -7.01 -8.05
C LEU A 210 30.28 -6.38 -9.15
N PRO A 211 30.53 -5.13 -9.58
CA PRO A 211 29.72 -4.50 -10.63
C PRO A 211 29.87 -5.20 -11.99
N GLU A 212 31.07 -5.68 -12.33
CA GLU A 212 31.31 -6.47 -13.56
C GLU A 212 30.54 -7.80 -13.55
N ALA A 213 30.35 -8.40 -12.36
CA ALA A 213 29.52 -9.58 -12.15
C ALA A 213 28.01 -9.28 -12.04
N GLY A 214 27.59 -8.02 -12.25
CA GLY A 214 26.18 -7.61 -12.17
C GLY A 214 25.63 -7.50 -10.74
N VAL A 215 26.50 -7.38 -9.73
CA VAL A 215 26.11 -7.20 -8.33
C VAL A 215 26.15 -5.71 -7.97
N GLU A 216 25.05 -5.20 -7.42
CA GLU A 216 24.94 -3.80 -6.98
C GLU A 216 25.87 -3.56 -5.77
N LEU A 217 26.67 -2.47 -5.80
CA LEU A 217 27.62 -2.14 -4.74
C LEU A 217 27.38 -0.74 -4.19
N HIS A 218 27.32 -0.62 -2.85
CA HIS A 218 27.30 0.65 -2.13
C HIS A 218 28.40 0.70 -1.07
N LEU A 219 29.21 1.75 -1.12
CA LEU A 219 30.24 2.06 -0.13
C LEU A 219 29.77 3.25 0.72
N VAL A 220 29.12 2.96 1.86
CA VAL A 220 28.33 3.94 2.60
C VAL A 220 29.15 4.64 3.68
N GLY A 221 29.28 5.96 3.56
CA GLY A 221 29.97 6.81 4.53
C GLY A 221 31.49 6.84 4.38
N LEU A 222 32.05 6.19 3.35
CA LEU A 222 33.48 6.26 3.04
C LEU A 222 33.80 7.52 2.21
N PRO A 223 34.82 8.32 2.60
CA PRO A 223 35.27 9.44 1.79
C PRO A 223 35.80 8.99 0.42
N PRO A 224 35.28 9.51 -0.71
CA PRO A 224 35.73 9.10 -2.04
C PRO A 224 37.22 9.33 -2.30
N CYS A 225 37.83 10.31 -1.61
CA CYS A 225 39.26 10.61 -1.73
C CYS A 225 40.19 9.51 -1.19
N LEU A 226 39.66 8.58 -0.39
CA LEU A 226 40.42 7.41 0.11
C LEU A 226 40.33 6.21 -0.83
N LEU A 227 39.44 6.26 -1.83
CA LEU A 227 39.18 5.17 -2.75
C LEU A 227 39.92 5.38 -4.07
N ASN A 228 40.22 4.28 -4.76
CA ASN A 228 40.74 4.34 -6.12
C ASN A 228 39.69 4.95 -7.06
N PRO A 229 40.09 5.56 -8.20
CA PRO A 229 39.15 6.18 -9.14
C PRO A 229 38.03 5.26 -9.65
N ALA A 230 38.29 3.95 -9.71
CA ALA A 230 37.29 2.95 -10.07
C ALA A 230 36.24 2.70 -8.97
N ALA A 231 36.61 2.89 -7.70
CA ALA A 231 35.73 2.65 -6.55
C ALA A 231 34.95 3.89 -6.11
N ALA A 232 35.47 5.09 -6.39
CA ALA A 232 34.85 6.37 -6.04
C ALA A 232 33.38 6.53 -6.50
N PRO A 233 32.94 6.03 -7.67
CA PRO A 233 31.53 6.11 -8.09
C PRO A 233 30.55 5.33 -7.21
N TYR A 234 31.02 4.32 -6.48
CA TYR A 234 30.18 3.50 -5.59
C TYR A 234 30.11 4.07 -4.17
N ALA A 235 30.86 5.13 -3.88
CA ALA A 235 30.84 5.82 -2.60
C ALA A 235 29.60 6.71 -2.46
N VAL A 236 28.80 6.46 -1.42
CA VAL A 236 27.58 7.21 -1.14
C VAL A 236 27.66 7.73 0.29
N THR A 237 27.26 8.99 0.51
CA THR A 237 27.17 9.51 1.86
C THR A 237 26.10 8.75 2.66
N ALA A 238 26.28 8.61 3.98
CA ALA A 238 25.27 7.98 4.83
C ALA A 238 23.90 8.68 4.76
N ARG A 239 23.87 9.99 4.45
CA ARG A 239 22.63 10.75 4.20
C ARG A 239 22.03 10.39 2.84
N GLY A 240 22.82 10.31 1.78
CA GLY A 240 22.36 9.93 0.44
C GLY A 240 21.83 8.51 0.40
N TYR A 241 22.51 7.56 1.07
CA TYR A 241 22.10 6.15 1.08
C TYR A 241 20.72 5.95 1.72
N ARG A 242 20.30 6.80 2.66
CA ARG A 242 18.93 6.75 3.26
C ARG A 242 17.80 6.95 2.26
N TYR A 243 18.08 7.46 1.07
CA TYR A 243 17.08 7.65 0.01
C TYR A 243 17.15 6.54 -1.05
N ASN A 244 18.04 5.55 -0.90
CA ASN A 244 18.11 4.39 -1.77
C ASN A 244 16.92 3.45 -1.52
N HIS A 245 16.35 2.87 -2.58
CA HIS A 245 15.15 2.02 -2.52
C HIS A 245 15.31 0.74 -1.71
N HIS A 246 16.54 0.26 -1.51
CA HIS A 246 16.84 -0.89 -0.67
C HIS A 246 16.83 -0.58 0.83
N THR A 247 16.81 0.70 1.19
CA THR A 247 16.77 1.14 2.59
C THR A 247 15.36 1.25 3.13
N TYR A 248 15.27 1.52 4.43
CA TYR A 248 14.02 1.56 5.15
C TYR A 248 13.30 2.90 5.00
N ASP A 249 11.98 2.85 4.99
CA ASP A 249 11.17 4.04 5.22
C ASP A 249 11.62 4.70 6.53
N ARG A 250 11.73 6.03 6.52
CA ARG A 250 12.32 6.79 7.63
C ARG A 250 11.52 6.62 8.91
N GLN A 251 10.18 6.61 8.83
CA GLN A 251 9.32 6.47 10.00
C GLN A 251 9.41 5.06 10.57
N ALA A 252 9.31 4.04 9.71
CA ALA A 252 9.48 2.65 10.12
C ALA A 252 10.86 2.40 10.78
N TYR A 253 11.91 2.94 10.18
CA TYR A 253 13.28 2.86 10.69
C TYR A 253 13.45 3.49 12.08
N LEU A 254 13.02 4.74 12.24
CA LEU A 254 13.15 5.47 13.51
C LEU A 254 12.33 4.79 14.61
N PHE A 255 11.16 4.28 14.27
CA PHE A 255 10.31 3.55 15.18
C PHE A 255 10.97 2.23 15.63
N ALA A 256 11.52 1.45 14.69
CA ALA A 256 12.27 0.24 15.02
C ALA A 256 13.51 0.51 15.88
N ARG A 257 14.27 1.56 15.58
CA ARG A 257 15.44 1.94 16.38
C ARG A 257 15.05 2.29 17.83
N ARG A 258 13.90 2.95 18.03
CA ARG A 258 13.37 3.21 19.38
C ARG A 258 12.97 1.89 20.07
N LEU A 259 12.26 1.02 19.37
CA LEU A 259 11.80 -0.26 19.91
C LEU A 259 12.94 -1.21 20.29
N LEU A 260 14.07 -1.17 19.59
CA LEU A 260 15.27 -1.93 19.92
C LEU A 260 15.79 -1.63 21.34
N SER A 261 15.60 -0.40 21.81
CA SER A 261 16.11 0.07 23.11
C SER A 261 15.21 -0.23 24.31
N VAL A 262 13.98 -0.70 24.09
CA VAL A 262 12.99 -0.91 25.15
C VAL A 262 12.67 -2.40 25.39
N PRO A 263 12.19 -2.77 26.59
CA PRO A 263 11.70 -4.14 26.85
C PRO A 263 10.46 -4.48 26.00
N PRO A 264 10.23 -5.76 25.64
CA PRO A 264 9.11 -6.16 24.78
C PRO A 264 7.73 -5.71 25.26
N MET A 265 7.49 -5.68 26.58
CA MET A 265 6.23 -5.18 27.14
C MET A 265 5.99 -3.70 26.83
N ALA A 266 7.01 -2.86 26.99
CA ALA A 266 6.91 -1.44 26.65
C ALA A 266 6.76 -1.26 25.14
N GLY A 267 7.51 -2.03 24.35
CA GLY A 267 7.40 -2.00 22.89
C GLY A 267 6.02 -2.38 22.38
N ARG A 268 5.37 -3.40 22.98
CA ARG A 268 3.97 -3.75 22.70
C ARG A 268 3.02 -2.58 22.93
N SER A 269 3.14 -1.90 24.07
CA SER A 269 2.30 -0.74 24.38
C SER A 269 2.51 0.39 23.36
N MET A 270 3.75 0.64 22.95
CA MET A 270 4.06 1.63 21.91
C MET A 270 3.47 1.25 20.55
N LEU A 271 3.54 -0.03 20.16
CA LEU A 271 2.93 -0.55 18.93
C LEU A 271 1.41 -0.35 18.93
N LEU A 272 0.74 -0.71 20.03
CA LEU A 272 -0.70 -0.54 20.16
C LEU A 272 -1.13 0.92 20.09
N LEU A 273 -0.38 1.83 20.73
CA LEU A 273 -0.64 3.27 20.67
C LEU A 273 -0.42 3.83 19.27
N ALA A 274 0.67 3.42 18.61
CA ALA A 274 0.98 3.83 17.26
C ALA A 274 -0.12 3.37 16.29
N LEU A 275 -0.54 2.10 16.36
CA LEU A 275 -1.67 1.60 15.58
C LEU A 275 -2.96 2.37 15.90
N LYS A 276 -3.32 2.52 17.18
CA LYS A 276 -4.55 3.21 17.60
C LYS A 276 -4.61 4.64 17.06
N ARG A 277 -3.48 5.37 17.03
CA ARG A 277 -3.39 6.73 16.46
C ARG A 277 -3.79 6.78 14.99
N HIS A 278 -3.59 5.69 14.26
CA HIS A 278 -3.82 5.62 12.81
C HIS A 278 -5.03 4.75 12.42
N THR A 279 -5.60 3.98 13.34
CA THR A 279 -6.79 3.13 13.09
C THR A 279 -8.05 3.64 13.80
N VAL A 280 -7.94 4.57 14.75
CA VAL A 280 -9.07 5.21 15.41
C VAL A 280 -8.96 6.71 15.16
N SER A 281 -10.02 7.33 14.65
CA SER A 281 -10.13 8.79 14.57
C SER A 281 -10.09 9.36 15.99
N LEU A 282 -8.91 9.71 16.49
CA LEU A 282 -8.79 10.31 17.82
C LEU A 282 -9.32 11.73 17.74
N ASN A 283 -10.34 12.05 18.53
CA ASN A 283 -10.70 13.44 18.76
C ASN A 283 -9.54 14.17 19.48
N VAL A 284 -9.59 15.50 19.51
CA VAL A 284 -8.56 16.35 20.14
C VAL A 284 -8.30 15.95 21.60
N THR A 285 -9.32 15.50 22.33
CA THR A 285 -9.25 15.05 23.72
C THR A 285 -8.41 13.78 23.88
N ASP A 286 -8.57 12.81 23.00
CA ASP A 286 -7.80 11.57 23.01
C ASP A 286 -6.33 11.78 22.62
N ARG A 287 -6.07 12.69 21.67
CA ARG A 287 -4.71 13.09 21.28
C ARG A 287 -3.99 13.75 22.46
N TRP A 288 -4.66 14.68 23.13
CA TRP A 288 -4.16 15.35 24.33
C TRP A 288 -3.95 14.40 25.51
N LEU A 289 -4.91 13.50 25.78
CA LEU A 289 -4.80 12.46 26.83
C LEU A 289 -3.62 11.52 26.53
N THR A 290 -3.42 11.11 25.28
CA THR A 290 -2.33 10.21 24.91
C THR A 290 -0.97 10.91 25.06
N GLU A 291 -0.84 12.16 24.64
CA GLU A 291 0.39 12.96 24.85
C GLU A 291 0.67 13.18 26.34
N LYS A 292 -0.35 13.55 27.13
CA LYS A 292 -0.18 13.84 28.57
C LYS A 292 0.02 12.60 29.42
N LEU A 293 -0.70 11.51 29.16
CA LEU A 293 -0.64 10.29 29.96
C LEU A 293 0.50 9.36 29.59
N TYR A 294 1.16 9.49 28.42
CA TYR A 294 2.21 8.56 28.00
C TYR A 294 3.55 9.23 27.65
N ILE A 295 3.53 10.40 26.99
CA ILE A 295 4.77 11.12 26.64
C ILE A 295 5.27 11.94 27.83
N HIS A 296 4.37 12.64 28.52
CA HIS A 296 4.73 13.43 29.71
C HIS A 296 4.67 12.66 31.03
N SER A 297 4.21 11.39 31.03
CA SER A 297 4.15 10.55 32.22
C SER A 297 5.38 9.66 32.41
N THR A 298 6.33 9.60 31.47
CA THR A 298 7.59 8.87 31.67
C THR A 298 8.34 9.33 32.93
N PRO A 299 8.39 10.63 33.27
CA PRO A 299 8.92 11.11 34.55
C PRO A 299 8.10 10.63 35.76
N LEU A 300 6.77 10.57 35.65
CA LEU A 300 5.86 10.12 36.72
C LEU A 300 5.96 8.60 36.94
N HIS A 301 6.02 7.81 35.87
CA HIS A 301 6.27 6.36 35.94
C HIS A 301 7.64 6.07 36.52
N ASN A 302 8.68 6.80 36.10
CA ASN A 302 10.02 6.69 36.68
C ASN A 302 10.04 7.11 38.15
N ALA A 303 9.30 8.16 38.53
CA ALA A 303 9.14 8.59 39.92
C ALA A 303 8.37 7.57 40.77
N TYR A 304 7.31 6.96 40.24
CA TYR A 304 6.57 5.88 40.89
C TYR A 304 7.41 4.62 41.05
N MET A 305 8.18 4.24 40.03
CA MET A 305 9.10 3.10 40.10
C MET A 305 10.28 3.36 41.04
N TYR A 306 10.77 4.60 41.09
CA TYR A 306 11.78 5.03 42.07
C TYR A 306 11.21 5.01 43.50
N ALA A 307 10.00 5.54 43.72
CA ALA A 307 9.32 5.50 45.01
C ALA A 307 9.01 4.06 45.46
N ALA A 308 8.57 3.20 44.54
CA ALA A 308 8.33 1.78 44.80
C ALA A 308 9.63 1.03 45.13
N LYS A 309 10.74 1.33 44.44
CA LYS A 309 12.08 0.80 44.79
C LYS A 309 12.52 1.27 46.19
N ARG A 310 12.33 2.55 46.51
CA ARG A 310 12.72 3.14 47.80
C ARG A 310 11.85 2.62 48.96
N TRP A 311 10.57 2.36 48.69
CA TRP A 311 9.64 1.76 49.63
C TRP A 311 9.97 0.28 49.90
N ARG A 312 10.28 -0.49 48.84
CA ARG A 312 10.77 -1.88 48.98
C ARG A 312 12.11 -1.97 49.71
N ALA A 313 13.01 -1.01 49.51
CA ALA A 313 14.26 -0.95 50.27
C ALA A 313 14.05 -0.65 51.76
N ARG A 314 13.00 0.09 52.13
CA ARG A 314 12.66 0.42 53.53
C ARG A 314 11.79 -0.62 54.24
N HIS A 315 10.92 -1.33 53.51
CA HIS A 315 9.89 -2.20 54.10
C HIS A 315 9.90 -3.65 53.57
N GLY A 316 10.87 -4.03 52.74
CA GLY A 316 11.03 -5.40 52.26
C GLY A 316 11.41 -6.42 53.34
N THR A 317 11.16 -7.70 53.07
CA THR A 317 11.51 -8.82 53.95
C THR A 317 13.03 -8.88 54.21
N ALA A 318 13.47 -9.55 55.28
CA ALA A 318 14.89 -9.62 55.66
C ALA A 318 15.80 -10.13 54.52
N LEU A 319 15.29 -11.03 53.67
CA LEU A 319 15.98 -11.55 52.47
C LEU A 319 16.22 -10.48 51.38
N VAL A 320 15.35 -9.47 51.30
CA VAL A 320 15.47 -8.35 50.34
C VAL A 320 16.43 -7.28 50.87
N ARG A 321 16.57 -7.16 52.20
CA ARG A 321 17.54 -6.27 52.84
C ARG A 321 18.96 -6.82 52.77
N THR A 322 19.16 -8.13 52.82
CA THR A 322 20.48 -8.77 52.63
C THR A 322 20.99 -8.70 51.19
N LEU A 323 20.11 -8.70 50.18
CA LEU A 323 20.50 -8.47 48.78
C LEU A 323 20.94 -7.03 48.48
N HIS A 324 20.62 -6.08 49.37
CA HIS A 324 20.93 -4.65 49.23
C HIS A 324 21.96 -4.14 50.24
N ASP A 325 22.50 -5.00 51.11
CA ASP A 325 23.53 -4.62 52.07
C ASP A 325 24.88 -4.48 51.34
N GLY A 326 25.25 -3.24 51.05
CA GLY A 326 26.39 -2.82 50.24
C GLY A 326 27.75 -2.98 50.92
N LYS A 327 28.06 -4.16 51.46
CA LYS A 327 29.40 -4.53 51.91
C LYS A 327 29.93 -5.73 51.13
N GLY A 328 29.95 -5.55 49.82
CA GLY A 328 30.60 -6.43 48.85
C GLY A 328 30.98 -5.58 47.64
N SER A 329 32.15 -4.96 47.73
CA SER A 329 32.76 -4.13 46.69
C SER A 329 32.69 -4.79 45.31
N VAL A 330 32.32 -4.04 44.27
CA VAL A 330 32.99 -3.97 42.94
C VAL A 330 32.13 -3.11 41.98
N LEU A 331 32.82 -2.14 41.35
CA LEU A 331 32.45 -1.27 40.21
C LEU A 331 31.63 0.00 40.49
N HIS A 332 32.38 1.05 40.84
CA HIS A 332 32.09 2.41 40.38
C HIS A 332 31.93 2.40 38.84
N ALA A 333 30.70 2.56 38.36
CA ALA A 333 30.46 3.04 37.02
C ALA A 333 30.66 4.57 37.04
N PRO A 334 31.61 5.14 36.27
CA PRO A 334 31.68 6.57 36.10
C PRO A 334 30.45 7.02 35.30
N ASP A 335 29.91 8.19 35.67
CA ASP A 335 28.96 8.95 34.86
C ASP A 335 29.46 9.01 33.41
N ARG A 336 28.82 8.24 32.52
CA ARG A 336 28.95 8.43 31.08
C ARG A 336 27.80 9.32 30.65
N GLY A 337 28.07 10.62 30.65
CA GLY A 337 27.33 11.58 29.85
C GLY A 337 27.27 11.12 28.40
N ILE A 338 26.18 11.50 27.74
CA ILE A 338 25.93 11.28 26.31
C ILE A 338 27.16 11.79 25.51
N PRO A 339 27.90 10.96 24.77
CA PRO A 339 28.95 11.44 23.90
C PRO A 339 28.30 11.87 22.58
N GLY A 340 27.87 13.12 22.54
CA GLY A 340 27.53 13.83 21.30
C GLY A 340 28.47 15.01 21.18
N HIS A 341 29.03 15.23 19.99
CA HIS A 341 29.99 16.29 19.63
C HIS A 341 31.46 16.14 20.06
N ALA A 342 31.82 15.87 21.31
CA ALA A 342 33.23 15.99 21.73
C ALA A 342 34.18 14.89 21.19
N GLU A 343 33.71 13.66 21.00
CA GLU A 343 34.52 12.57 20.40
C GLU A 343 34.64 12.71 18.88
N GLN A 344 33.62 13.29 18.24
CA GLN A 344 33.60 13.58 16.81
C GLN A 344 34.51 14.77 16.48
N GLU A 345 34.54 15.79 17.34
CA GLU A 345 35.53 16.87 17.29
C GLU A 345 36.94 16.38 17.58
N ARG A 346 37.14 15.42 18.49
CA ARG A 346 38.47 14.80 18.71
C ARG A 346 38.95 13.99 17.50
N ALA A 347 38.06 13.26 16.83
CA ALA A 347 38.40 12.55 15.59
C ALA A 347 38.75 13.53 14.45
N VAL A 348 38.00 14.62 14.31
CA VAL A 348 38.28 15.70 13.35
C VAL A 348 39.56 16.49 13.71
N HIS A 349 39.86 16.64 15.00
CA HIS A 349 41.06 17.34 15.48
C HIS A 349 42.32 16.47 15.37
N LEU A 350 42.22 15.15 15.51
CA LEU A 350 43.30 14.21 15.23
C LEU A 350 43.60 14.14 13.73
N LEU A 351 42.58 14.22 12.88
CA LEU A 351 42.73 14.34 11.41
C LEU A 351 43.31 15.68 10.96
N ARG A 352 43.30 16.71 11.81
CA ARG A 352 43.88 18.05 11.52
C ARG A 352 45.35 18.19 11.93
N LEU A 353 45.90 17.26 12.73
CA LEU A 353 47.27 17.36 13.27
C LEU A 353 48.35 16.75 12.35
N GLU A 354 47.98 15.99 11.32
CA GLU A 354 48.89 15.58 10.24
C GLU A 354 48.71 16.51 9.04
N GLY A 355 49.34 17.69 9.15
CA GLY A 355 49.19 18.78 8.21
C GLY A 355 49.66 18.45 6.80
N ARG A 356 48.74 18.55 5.83
CA ARG A 356 48.77 19.58 4.78
C ARG A 356 47.35 19.92 4.36
N VAL A 357 46.96 21.15 4.72
CA VAL A 357 45.80 21.85 4.17
C VAL A 357 45.99 21.97 2.66
N LEU A 358 45.11 21.36 1.87
CA LEU A 358 44.78 21.87 0.54
C LEU A 358 43.50 22.67 0.69
N THR A 359 43.67 23.98 0.53
CA THR A 359 42.63 24.98 0.29
C THR A 359 41.74 24.56 -0.88
N ASP A 360 40.45 24.86 -0.76
CA ASP A 360 39.39 24.84 -1.79
C ASP A 360 39.76 24.17 -3.12
N ALA A 361 39.37 22.91 -3.29
CA ALA A 361 39.29 22.27 -4.60
C ALA A 361 37.80 22.18 -5.02
N PRO A 362 37.35 23.00 -6.00
CA PRO A 362 36.09 22.78 -6.68
C PRO A 362 36.28 21.53 -7.55
N GLY A 363 35.63 20.46 -7.14
CA GLY A 363 35.73 19.17 -7.81
C GLY A 363 34.61 18.26 -7.36
N ALA A 364 33.35 18.71 -7.55
CA ALA A 364 32.29 17.75 -7.78
C ALA A 364 32.79 16.86 -8.91
N ALA A 365 33.16 15.62 -8.59
CA ALA A 365 33.43 14.62 -9.59
C ALA A 365 32.24 14.66 -10.54
N VAL A 366 32.52 15.03 -11.79
CA VAL A 366 31.58 14.87 -12.90
C VAL A 366 31.05 13.45 -12.73
N GLN A 367 29.76 13.32 -12.41
CA GLN A 367 29.07 12.04 -12.44
C GLN A 367 29.18 11.56 -13.89
N ARG A 368 30.24 10.84 -14.22
CA ARG A 368 30.13 9.83 -15.26
C ARG A 368 28.96 8.97 -14.80
N GLU A 369 27.90 8.92 -15.61
CA GLU A 369 26.86 7.90 -15.50
C GLU A 369 27.56 6.54 -15.67
N VAL A 370 28.21 6.07 -14.60
CA VAL A 370 28.56 4.68 -14.47
C VAL A 370 27.21 4.00 -14.38
N LEU A 371 26.86 3.26 -15.43
CA LEU A 371 25.72 2.34 -15.43
C LEU A 371 25.97 1.29 -14.36
N GLN A 372 25.63 1.62 -13.12
CA GLN A 372 25.72 0.69 -12.01
C GLN A 372 24.64 -0.37 -12.20
N PRO A 373 24.96 -1.67 -12.03
CA PRO A 373 23.92 -2.68 -11.95
C PRO A 373 23.03 -2.35 -10.76
N ARG A 374 21.73 -2.16 -11.01
CA ARG A 374 20.72 -1.98 -9.97
C ARG A 374 19.90 -3.25 -9.84
N TYR A 375 19.82 -3.76 -8.63
CA TYR A 375 18.91 -4.83 -8.28
C TYR A 375 17.54 -4.24 -7.96
N TYR A 376 16.53 -4.69 -8.70
CA TYR A 376 15.14 -4.40 -8.42
C TYR A 376 14.44 -5.73 -8.17
N ASP A 377 13.79 -5.86 -7.03
CA ASP A 377 12.90 -7.00 -6.82
C ASP A 377 11.54 -6.75 -7.50
N ARG A 378 10.63 -7.75 -7.44
CA ARG A 378 9.32 -7.70 -8.08
C ARG A 378 8.50 -6.43 -7.79
N PHE A 379 8.60 -5.86 -6.58
CA PHE A 379 7.82 -4.68 -6.23
C PHE A 379 8.51 -3.40 -6.69
N ASP A 380 9.84 -3.38 -6.73
CA ASP A 380 10.54 -2.22 -7.30
C ASP A 380 10.33 -2.17 -8.82
N GLU A 381 10.35 -3.32 -9.50
CA GLU A 381 9.97 -3.42 -10.90
C GLU A 381 8.55 -2.89 -11.14
N GLU A 382 7.59 -3.26 -10.29
CA GLU A 382 6.23 -2.77 -10.40
C GLU A 382 6.12 -1.25 -10.17
N ARG A 383 6.88 -0.72 -9.21
CA ARG A 383 6.96 0.73 -8.99
C ARG A 383 7.60 1.46 -10.18
N LEU A 384 8.61 0.87 -10.82
CA LEU A 384 9.20 1.43 -12.04
C LEU A 384 8.20 1.43 -13.19
N ARG A 385 7.44 0.34 -13.39
CA ARG A 385 6.36 0.27 -14.39
C ARG A 385 5.30 1.33 -14.13
N GLN A 386 4.88 1.49 -12.88
CA GLN A 386 3.91 2.51 -12.48
C GLN A 386 4.43 3.93 -12.72
N ALA A 387 5.69 4.20 -12.38
CA ALA A 387 6.31 5.50 -12.60
C ALA A 387 6.45 5.81 -14.10
N ALA A 388 6.83 4.84 -14.92
CA ALA A 388 6.88 4.98 -16.38
C ALA A 388 5.49 5.30 -16.96
N LEU A 389 4.46 4.57 -16.51
CA LEU A 389 3.06 4.84 -16.87
C LEU A 389 2.63 6.26 -16.49
N TRP A 390 2.98 6.73 -15.29
CA TRP A 390 2.65 8.10 -14.88
C TRP A 390 3.38 9.15 -15.70
N CYS A 391 4.62 8.92 -16.11
CA CYS A 391 5.32 9.82 -17.04
C CYS A 391 4.61 9.90 -18.41
N GLU A 392 4.14 8.76 -18.92
CA GLU A 392 3.34 8.70 -20.16
C GLU A 392 2.05 9.49 -20.02
N LEU A 393 1.24 9.20 -18.99
CA LEU A 393 -0.03 9.86 -18.74
C LEU A 393 0.14 11.37 -18.45
N ALA A 394 1.23 11.76 -17.77
CA ALA A 394 1.52 13.17 -17.51
C ALA A 394 1.91 13.93 -18.78
N ARG A 395 2.52 13.26 -19.75
CA ARG A 395 2.78 13.84 -21.08
C ARG A 395 1.47 14.00 -21.85
N GLU A 396 0.59 13.00 -21.82
CA GLU A 396 -0.74 13.08 -22.44
C GLU A 396 -1.58 14.23 -21.84
N ALA A 397 -1.62 14.33 -20.51
CA ALA A 397 -2.33 15.40 -19.80
C ALA A 397 -1.83 16.80 -20.20
N ARG A 398 -0.50 16.99 -20.25
CA ARG A 398 0.11 18.26 -20.67
C ARG A 398 -0.18 18.60 -22.14
N GLU A 399 -0.19 17.60 -23.01
CA GLU A 399 -0.55 17.80 -24.41
C GLU A 399 -2.01 18.22 -24.53
N LEU A 400 -2.91 17.56 -23.81
CA LEU A 400 -4.34 17.88 -23.78
C LEU A 400 -4.59 19.31 -23.27
N GLU A 401 -3.95 19.69 -22.16
CA GLU A 401 -4.06 21.04 -21.60
C GLU A 401 -3.58 22.12 -22.58
N ARG A 402 -2.53 21.83 -23.37
CA ARG A 402 -1.98 22.76 -24.36
C ARG A 402 -2.83 22.89 -25.63
N THR A 403 -3.45 21.80 -26.07
CA THR A 403 -4.09 21.70 -27.39
C THR A 403 -5.61 21.87 -27.37
N VAL A 404 -6.25 21.58 -26.24
CA VAL A 404 -7.72 21.55 -26.12
C VAL A 404 -8.16 22.48 -25.00
N ALA A 405 -9.09 23.38 -25.30
CA ALA A 405 -9.72 24.24 -24.28
C ALA A 405 -10.63 23.39 -23.35
N PRO A 406 -10.78 23.77 -22.06
CA PRO A 406 -11.66 23.06 -21.16
C PRO A 406 -13.10 23.09 -21.66
N SER A 407 -13.76 21.93 -21.65
CA SER A 407 -15.16 21.77 -22.04
C SER A 407 -16.14 22.50 -21.12
N ARG A 408 -15.76 22.67 -19.84
CA ARG A 408 -16.54 23.37 -18.82
C ARG A 408 -15.60 24.01 -17.82
N ILE A 409 -15.96 25.20 -17.34
CA ILE A 409 -15.33 25.86 -16.22
C ILE A 409 -16.40 26.00 -15.14
N CYS A 410 -16.19 25.33 -14.00
CA CYS A 410 -17.13 25.30 -12.90
C CYS A 410 -16.88 26.45 -11.94
N ASP A 411 -17.94 27.22 -11.66
CA ASP A 411 -17.92 28.34 -10.74
C ASP A 411 -18.20 27.91 -9.29
N GLU A 412 -18.10 28.86 -8.37
CA GLU A 412 -18.29 28.69 -6.93
C GLU A 412 -19.65 28.08 -6.51
N LYS A 413 -20.70 28.22 -7.33
CA LYS A 413 -22.04 27.71 -7.02
C LYS A 413 -22.15 26.24 -7.33
N GLU A 414 -21.32 25.73 -8.23
CA GLU A 414 -21.38 24.35 -8.71
C GLU A 414 -20.65 23.36 -7.78
N TRP A 415 -19.72 23.82 -6.93
CA TRP A 415 -18.92 22.94 -6.09
C TRP A 415 -18.61 23.49 -4.69
N ALA A 416 -19.66 23.92 -3.99
CA ALA A 416 -19.63 24.32 -2.59
C ALA A 416 -19.30 23.14 -1.64
N THR A 417 -19.25 23.37 -0.34
CA THR A 417 -19.19 22.31 0.68
C THR A 417 -20.20 22.61 1.79
N TYR A 418 -20.80 21.57 2.38
CA TYR A 418 -21.67 21.71 3.55
C TYR A 418 -20.86 21.75 4.87
N GLU A 419 -19.56 21.48 4.80
CA GLU A 419 -18.69 21.30 5.97
C GLU A 419 -17.79 22.53 6.25
N ALA A 420 -17.88 23.56 5.40
CA ALA A 420 -17.17 24.83 5.54
C ALA A 420 -18.00 26.00 5.03
N PHE A 421 -17.69 27.21 5.48
CA PHE A 421 -18.29 28.42 4.93
C PHE A 421 -17.67 28.73 3.57
N VAL A 422 -18.50 28.85 2.54
CA VAL A 422 -18.06 29.16 1.18
C VAL A 422 -18.19 30.66 0.94
N ILE A 423 -17.07 31.33 0.65
CA ILE A 423 -17.02 32.75 0.33
C ILE A 423 -16.60 32.92 -1.13
N PRO A 424 -17.44 33.59 -1.96
CA PRO A 424 -17.06 33.94 -3.32
C PRO A 424 -15.99 35.05 -3.30
N GLU A 425 -14.95 34.89 -4.11
CA GLU A 425 -13.86 35.86 -4.26
C GLU A 425 -13.68 36.23 -5.74
N TYR A 426 -12.96 37.32 -6.04
CA TYR A 426 -12.75 37.76 -7.42
C TYR A 426 -11.92 36.73 -8.21
N GLY A 427 -12.62 35.83 -8.92
CA GLY A 427 -12.00 34.74 -9.67
C GLY A 427 -11.56 33.54 -8.82
N ALA A 428 -12.10 33.37 -7.62
CA ALA A 428 -11.82 32.24 -6.74
C ALA A 428 -12.97 31.93 -5.77
N THR A 429 -12.91 30.79 -5.10
CA THR A 429 -13.85 30.37 -4.06
C THR A 429 -13.07 30.00 -2.81
N ALA A 430 -13.36 30.63 -1.67
CA ALA A 430 -12.72 30.31 -0.41
C ALA A 430 -13.58 29.37 0.45
N TRP A 431 -12.98 28.34 1.03
CA TRP A 431 -13.56 27.55 2.11
C TRP A 431 -12.96 27.98 3.43
N LEU A 432 -13.81 28.39 4.38
CA LEU A 432 -13.41 28.78 5.72
C LEU A 432 -13.93 27.76 6.73
N THR A 433 -13.03 27.24 7.55
CA THR A 433 -13.36 26.24 8.57
C THR A 433 -12.46 26.37 9.77
N SER A 434 -13.03 26.21 10.97
CA SER A 434 -12.28 26.11 12.23
C SER A 434 -12.09 24.66 12.68
N LEU A 435 -12.60 23.70 11.89
CA LEU A 435 -12.61 22.29 12.24
C LEU A 435 -11.59 21.51 11.42
N SER A 436 -10.67 20.85 12.11
CA SER A 436 -9.78 19.84 11.54
C SER A 436 -10.55 18.70 10.85
N GLY A 437 -9.90 18.02 9.92
CA GLY A 437 -10.38 16.85 9.22
C GLY A 437 -10.85 17.13 7.79
N LYS A 438 -11.40 16.08 7.18
CA LYS A 438 -11.91 16.08 5.81
C LYS A 438 -12.96 17.16 5.58
N LYS A 439 -12.88 17.81 4.42
CA LYS A 439 -13.92 18.64 3.82
C LYS A 439 -14.17 18.17 2.40
N VAL A 440 -15.42 17.83 2.08
CA VAL A 440 -15.82 17.33 0.75
C VAL A 440 -16.75 18.33 0.07
N SER A 441 -16.52 18.59 -1.21
CA SER A 441 -17.43 19.41 -2.01
C SER A 441 -18.76 18.68 -2.29
N THR A 442 -19.77 19.43 -2.70
CA THR A 442 -20.92 18.90 -3.43
C THR A 442 -20.46 18.20 -4.70
N GLN A 443 -21.32 17.35 -5.26
CA GLN A 443 -21.03 16.68 -6.53
C GLN A 443 -20.90 17.72 -7.64
N ILE A 444 -19.73 17.74 -8.29
CA ILE A 444 -19.37 18.70 -9.35
C ILE A 444 -19.95 18.23 -10.67
N ASP A 445 -19.75 16.95 -10.99
CA ASP A 445 -20.21 16.35 -12.23
C ASP A 445 -20.30 14.82 -12.10
N MET A 446 -20.95 14.20 -13.07
CA MET A 446 -20.94 12.76 -13.29
C MET A 446 -20.27 12.48 -14.63
N LEU A 447 -19.13 11.80 -14.58
CA LEU A 447 -18.21 11.66 -15.70
C LEU A 447 -18.09 10.21 -16.13
N ASN A 448 -17.93 10.02 -17.44
CA ASN A 448 -17.41 8.79 -18.02
C ASN A 448 -15.93 9.01 -18.38
N LEU A 449 -15.21 7.91 -18.56
CA LEU A 449 -13.84 7.94 -19.07
C LEU A 449 -13.82 8.23 -20.58
N PRO A 450 -12.79 8.91 -21.11
CA PRO A 450 -11.71 9.59 -20.40
C PRO A 450 -12.09 11.02 -19.98
N PHE A 451 -11.41 11.56 -18.97
CA PHE A 451 -11.58 12.96 -18.57
C PHE A 451 -10.31 13.55 -17.94
N MET A 452 -10.24 14.88 -17.93
CA MET A 452 -9.24 15.62 -17.17
C MET A 452 -9.92 16.69 -16.32
N VAL A 453 -9.45 16.89 -15.09
CA VAL A 453 -9.88 17.97 -14.21
C VAL A 453 -8.67 18.69 -13.64
N SER A 454 -8.72 20.02 -13.59
CA SER A 454 -7.66 20.86 -13.02
C SER A 454 -8.22 21.97 -12.15
N VAL A 455 -7.55 22.23 -11.03
CA VAL A 455 -7.89 23.31 -10.10
C VAL A 455 -6.63 23.85 -9.42
N THR A 456 -6.50 25.17 -9.33
CA THR A 456 -5.45 25.81 -8.54
C THR A 456 -5.98 26.08 -7.14
N ILE A 457 -5.23 25.64 -6.14
CA ILE A 457 -5.48 25.84 -4.72
C ILE A 457 -4.49 26.90 -4.24
N GLY A 458 -4.92 27.84 -3.41
CA GLY A 458 -4.04 28.82 -2.78
C GLY A 458 -4.73 29.64 -1.69
N GLY A 459 -4.14 30.76 -1.26
CA GLY A 459 -4.79 31.68 -0.31
C GLY A 459 -4.96 31.11 1.11
N GLY A 460 -4.19 30.08 1.45
CA GLY A 460 -4.20 29.38 2.74
C GLY A 460 -3.46 28.05 2.68
N ILE A 461 -3.55 27.24 3.74
CA ILE A 461 -2.85 25.94 3.86
C ILE A 461 -3.88 24.84 4.14
N ALA A 462 -3.72 23.72 3.44
CA ALA A 462 -4.36 22.44 3.77
C ALA A 462 -3.23 21.41 3.93
N GLU A 463 -3.46 20.30 4.64
CA GLU A 463 -2.47 19.21 4.71
C GLU A 463 -2.49 18.38 3.42
N LEU A 464 -3.70 18.00 2.97
CA LEU A 464 -3.94 17.19 1.78
C LEU A 464 -5.05 17.80 0.92
N ALA A 465 -4.96 17.63 -0.39
CA ALA A 465 -6.04 17.97 -1.30
C ALA A 465 -6.05 17.09 -2.55
N GLY A 466 -7.20 17.02 -3.23
CA GLY A 466 -7.36 16.27 -4.47
C GLY A 466 -8.82 15.95 -4.78
N PHE A 467 -9.05 14.77 -5.37
CA PHE A 467 -10.34 14.42 -5.97
C PHE A 467 -10.92 13.16 -5.37
N GLN A 468 -12.24 13.16 -5.22
CA GLN A 468 -13.03 11.97 -4.94
C GLN A 468 -13.75 11.55 -6.22
N LEU A 469 -13.59 10.30 -6.61
CA LEU A 469 -14.29 9.73 -7.76
C LEU A 469 -15.50 8.90 -7.32
N THR A 470 -15.39 8.25 -6.17
CA THR A 470 -16.44 7.51 -5.47
C THR A 470 -16.20 7.59 -3.95
N PRO A 471 -17.14 7.23 -3.08
CA PRO A 471 -16.88 7.03 -1.65
C PRO A 471 -15.62 6.22 -1.31
N SER A 472 -15.30 5.21 -2.12
CA SER A 472 -14.12 4.33 -1.98
C SER A 472 -12.87 4.78 -2.74
N CYS A 473 -12.97 5.74 -3.67
CA CYS A 473 -11.87 6.16 -4.53
C CYS A 473 -11.55 7.64 -4.30
N LYS A 474 -10.46 7.88 -3.56
CA LYS A 474 -9.92 9.21 -3.27
C LYS A 474 -8.48 9.28 -3.75
N ILE A 475 -8.18 10.32 -4.52
CA ILE A 475 -6.88 10.53 -5.15
C ILE A 475 -6.39 11.90 -4.67
N LEU A 476 -5.53 11.91 -3.65
CA LEU A 476 -5.05 13.11 -2.96
C LEU A 476 -3.53 13.21 -3.01
N CYS A 477 -2.99 14.42 -2.88
CA CYS A 477 -1.56 14.66 -2.69
C CYS A 477 -1.31 15.61 -1.51
N PRO A 478 -0.08 15.63 -0.96
CA PRO A 478 0.25 16.56 0.10
C PRO A 478 0.43 17.96 -0.46
N MET A 479 -0.05 18.94 0.30
CA MET A 479 0.09 20.35 0.01
C MET A 479 1.28 20.86 0.82
N VAL A 480 2.38 21.16 0.13
CA VAL A 480 3.67 21.49 0.79
C VAL A 480 3.98 22.98 0.76
N GLU A 481 3.23 23.74 -0.04
CA GLU A 481 3.31 25.18 -0.17
C GLU A 481 1.90 25.79 -0.18
N THR A 482 1.85 27.12 -0.11
CA THR A 482 0.61 27.91 -0.03
C THR A 482 -0.13 28.02 -1.37
N ARG A 483 0.42 27.48 -2.46
CA ARG A 483 -0.22 27.47 -3.77
C ARG A 483 0.22 26.27 -4.59
N HIS A 484 -0.74 25.50 -5.10
CA HIS A 484 -0.49 24.40 -6.02
C HIS A 484 -1.59 24.30 -7.07
N THR A 485 -1.25 23.82 -8.26
CA THR A 485 -2.22 23.40 -9.28
C THR A 485 -2.31 21.89 -9.29
N LEU A 486 -3.50 21.37 -8.99
CA LEU A 486 -3.79 19.95 -9.02
C LEU A 486 -4.50 19.59 -10.32
N THR A 487 -3.97 18.62 -11.04
CA THR A 487 -4.58 18.10 -12.27
C THR A 487 -4.70 16.60 -12.19
N LEU A 488 -5.91 16.06 -12.32
CA LEU A 488 -6.15 14.63 -12.45
C LEU A 488 -6.52 14.32 -13.90
N TYR A 489 -5.72 13.47 -14.53
CA TYR A 489 -6.01 12.94 -15.86
C TYR A 489 -6.34 11.46 -15.76
N VAL A 490 -7.45 11.05 -16.35
CA VAL A 490 -7.92 9.66 -16.40
C VAL A 490 -8.15 9.26 -17.85
N ARG A 491 -7.48 8.20 -18.28
CA ARG A 491 -7.56 7.67 -19.65
C ARG A 491 -8.77 6.74 -19.83
N GLU A 492 -9.05 6.36 -21.08
CA GLU A 492 -10.19 5.52 -21.48
C GLU A 492 -10.23 4.18 -20.72
N ASP A 493 -9.05 3.61 -20.47
CA ASP A 493 -8.87 2.36 -19.75
C ASP A 493 -8.90 2.52 -18.22
N GLY A 494 -9.15 3.72 -17.71
CA GLY A 494 -9.23 4.02 -16.27
C GLY A 494 -7.88 4.20 -15.59
N ARG A 495 -6.74 4.02 -16.28
CA ARG A 495 -5.44 4.41 -15.73
C ARG A 495 -5.40 5.92 -15.57
N TYR A 496 -4.78 6.40 -14.49
CA TYR A 496 -4.76 7.83 -14.16
C TYR A 496 -3.41 8.29 -13.65
N VAL A 497 -3.22 9.60 -13.69
CA VAL A 497 -2.13 10.32 -13.02
C VAL A 497 -2.67 11.56 -12.31
N LEU A 498 -2.23 11.75 -11.07
CA LEU A 498 -2.42 13.00 -10.34
C LEU A 498 -1.16 13.84 -10.52
N LEU A 499 -1.30 15.08 -10.96
CA LEU A 499 -0.22 16.04 -11.11
C LEU A 499 -0.38 17.13 -10.06
N ARG A 500 0.72 17.47 -9.36
CA ARG A 500 0.86 18.70 -8.57
C ARG A 500 1.88 19.57 -9.26
N ASP A 501 1.46 20.74 -9.73
CA ASP A 501 2.28 21.68 -10.50
C ASP A 501 2.96 21.02 -11.72
N GLY A 502 2.22 20.12 -12.38
CA GLY A 502 2.69 19.37 -13.56
C GLY A 502 3.61 18.18 -13.24
N VAL A 503 3.91 17.91 -11.96
CA VAL A 503 4.73 16.78 -11.52
C VAL A 503 3.83 15.62 -11.08
N PRO A 504 4.04 14.39 -11.59
CA PRO A 504 3.32 13.21 -11.13
C PRO A 504 3.47 12.96 -9.63
N MET A 505 2.34 12.72 -8.98
CA MET A 505 2.25 12.43 -7.55
C MET A 505 1.69 11.03 -7.34
N ASP A 506 2.31 10.29 -6.42
CA ASP A 506 1.70 9.08 -5.87
C ASP A 506 0.55 9.49 -4.93
N PRO A 507 -0.67 8.96 -5.10
CA PRO A 507 -1.78 9.26 -4.20
C PRO A 507 -1.45 8.96 -2.74
N VAL A 508 -1.70 9.93 -1.87
CA VAL A 508 -1.45 9.81 -0.44
C VAL A 508 -2.46 8.85 0.19
N PRO A 509 -2.03 7.87 0.99
CA PRO A 509 -2.95 7.10 1.83
C PRO A 509 -3.55 7.99 2.90
N ILE A 510 -4.82 7.77 3.22
CA ILE A 510 -5.41 8.37 4.42
C ILE A 510 -5.53 7.27 5.47
N PRO A 511 -4.98 7.46 6.69
CA PRO A 511 -5.16 6.51 7.77
C PRO A 511 -6.65 6.24 8.04
N GLY A 512 -7.02 4.96 8.11
CA GLY A 512 -8.41 4.53 8.29
C GLY A 512 -9.27 4.58 7.04
N GLU A 513 -8.73 5.02 5.90
CA GLU A 513 -9.40 4.92 4.60
C GLU A 513 -8.64 3.95 3.68
N TYR A 514 -9.33 3.53 2.62
CA TYR A 514 -8.75 2.61 1.65
C TYR A 514 -7.80 3.35 0.68
N PRO A 515 -6.69 2.70 0.27
CA PRO A 515 -5.80 3.29 -0.72
C PRO A 515 -6.53 3.47 -2.05
N ALA A 516 -6.09 4.46 -2.84
CA ALA A 516 -6.64 4.67 -4.17
C ALA A 516 -6.47 3.40 -5.03
N PRO A 517 -7.53 2.94 -5.72
CA PRO A 517 -7.39 1.83 -6.67
C PRO A 517 -6.43 2.21 -7.79
N ARG A 518 -5.79 1.23 -8.44
CA ARG A 518 -4.86 1.46 -9.56
C ARG A 518 -5.53 1.98 -10.83
N ARG A 519 -6.85 1.79 -10.93
CA ARG A 519 -7.70 2.32 -11.99
C ARG A 519 -8.89 3.06 -11.39
N ALA A 520 -9.31 4.11 -12.06
CA ALA A 520 -10.56 4.80 -11.79
C ALA A 520 -11.76 3.98 -12.30
N PRO A 521 -12.91 4.06 -11.63
CA PRO A 521 -14.13 3.42 -12.11
C PRO A 521 -14.62 4.08 -13.42
N CYS A 522 -15.36 3.33 -14.23
CA CYS A 522 -15.89 3.84 -15.50
C CYS A 522 -16.88 4.99 -15.33
N VAL A 523 -17.62 5.00 -14.21
CA VAL A 523 -18.57 6.05 -13.86
C VAL A 523 -18.08 6.75 -12.60
N VAL A 524 -17.84 8.04 -12.71
CA VAL A 524 -17.22 8.87 -11.68
C VAL A 524 -18.21 9.92 -11.19
N ARG A 525 -18.37 10.05 -9.87
CA ARG A 525 -19.05 11.17 -9.23
C ARG A 525 -18.00 12.12 -8.69
N LEU A 526 -17.58 13.06 -9.53
CA LEU A 526 -16.47 13.95 -9.23
C LEU A 526 -16.83 14.86 -8.05
N ARG A 527 -16.02 14.82 -6.99
CA ARG A 527 -15.97 15.81 -5.91
C ARG A 527 -14.54 16.23 -5.67
N PHE A 528 -14.38 17.40 -5.07
CA PHE A 528 -13.11 17.86 -4.56
C PHE A 528 -13.02 17.60 -3.06
N ILE A 529 -11.84 17.23 -2.57
CA ILE A 529 -11.57 17.01 -1.15
C ILE A 529 -10.36 17.85 -0.74
N ALA A 530 -10.46 18.48 0.43
CA ALA A 530 -9.33 19.01 1.18
C ALA A 530 -9.36 18.51 2.62
N TRP A 531 -8.19 18.40 3.25
CA TRP A 531 -8.03 17.87 4.61
C TRP A 531 -7.21 18.83 5.46
N ASP A 532 -7.63 18.99 6.72
CA ASP A 532 -6.94 19.82 7.73
C ASP A 532 -6.57 21.21 7.19
N ILE A 533 -7.61 21.94 6.77
CA ILE A 533 -7.49 23.35 6.32
C ILE A 533 -7.19 24.24 7.53
N GLU A 534 -6.14 25.05 7.43
CA GLU A 534 -5.77 26.05 8.43
C GLU A 534 -6.60 27.33 8.22
N GLU A 535 -7.77 27.38 8.85
CA GLU A 535 -8.76 28.47 8.83
C GLU A 535 -9.42 28.73 7.47
N ARG A 536 -8.63 28.79 6.39
CA ARG A 536 -9.04 29.21 5.06
C ARG A 536 -8.21 28.52 3.99
N VAL A 537 -8.84 28.23 2.86
CA VAL A 537 -8.17 27.92 1.58
C VAL A 537 -9.03 28.42 0.43
N SER A 538 -8.41 28.98 -0.60
CA SER A 538 -9.06 29.49 -1.82
C SER A 538 -8.77 28.58 -3.01
N PHE A 539 -9.72 28.52 -3.94
CA PHE A 539 -9.64 27.70 -5.15
C PHE A 539 -9.95 28.53 -6.38
N SER A 540 -9.22 28.34 -7.47
CA SER A 540 -9.61 28.85 -8.78
C SER A 540 -10.87 28.14 -9.28
N PRO A 541 -11.59 28.68 -10.27
CA PRO A 541 -12.59 27.93 -11.01
C PRO A 541 -12.01 26.61 -11.52
N LEU A 542 -12.76 25.53 -11.32
CA LEU A 542 -12.35 24.19 -11.70
C LEU A 542 -12.53 24.02 -13.20
N ARG A 543 -11.50 23.54 -13.89
CA ARG A 543 -11.49 23.32 -15.34
C ARG A 543 -11.69 21.84 -15.62
N LEU A 544 -12.61 21.54 -16.52
CA LEU A 544 -12.99 20.18 -16.85
C LEU A 544 -12.91 19.94 -18.36
N TRP A 545 -12.20 18.89 -18.75
CA TRP A 545 -12.14 18.39 -20.12
C TRP A 545 -12.86 17.05 -20.18
N LYS A 546 -14.03 17.05 -20.82
CA LYS A 546 -14.73 15.84 -21.24
C LYS A 546 -14.31 15.58 -22.68
N GLN A 547 -13.65 14.46 -22.96
CA GLN A 547 -13.57 14.03 -24.36
C GLN A 547 -14.92 13.40 -24.74
N PRO A 548 -15.41 13.64 -25.96
CA PRO A 548 -16.53 12.86 -26.46
C PRO A 548 -16.12 11.39 -26.39
N ALA A 549 -16.93 10.56 -25.73
CA ALA A 549 -16.69 9.12 -25.66
C ALA A 549 -16.42 8.60 -27.07
N SER A 550 -15.30 7.91 -27.24
CA SER A 550 -14.88 7.27 -28.48
C SER A 550 -15.87 6.16 -28.90
N GLU A 551 -16.66 5.64 -27.96
CA GLU A 551 -17.76 4.71 -28.22
C GLU A 551 -19.09 5.44 -28.44
N PRO A 552 -19.91 5.00 -29.42
CA PRO A 552 -21.29 5.47 -29.53
C PRO A 552 -22.05 5.03 -28.28
N VAL A 553 -22.32 5.97 -27.37
CA VAL A 553 -23.25 5.77 -26.25
C VAL A 553 -24.55 5.20 -26.83
N PRO A 554 -24.99 3.99 -26.43
CA PRO A 554 -26.30 3.49 -26.83
C PRO A 554 -27.34 4.55 -26.47
N LYS A 555 -28.06 5.07 -27.49
CA LYS A 555 -28.97 6.22 -27.33
C LYS A 555 -30.09 5.99 -26.30
N ALA A 556 -30.39 4.73 -25.98
CA ALA A 556 -31.43 4.36 -25.04
C ALA A 556 -30.84 4.00 -23.66
N LYS A 557 -31.44 4.53 -22.60
CA LYS A 557 -31.18 4.10 -21.22
C LYS A 557 -31.46 2.59 -21.13
N PRO A 558 -30.56 1.77 -20.56
CA PRO A 558 -30.78 0.34 -20.45
C PRO A 558 -32.07 0.04 -19.66
N ALA A 559 -32.70 -1.10 -19.93
CA ALA A 559 -33.85 -1.57 -19.16
C ALA A 559 -33.39 -2.33 -17.92
N TYR A 560 -32.27 -3.05 -18.03
CA TYR A 560 -31.71 -3.90 -16.97
C TYR A 560 -30.23 -3.58 -16.73
N SER A 561 -29.85 -3.55 -15.45
CA SER A 561 -28.45 -3.52 -15.03
C SER A 561 -28.14 -4.76 -14.21
N VAL A 562 -27.23 -5.60 -14.69
CA VAL A 562 -26.71 -6.76 -13.96
C VAL A 562 -25.52 -6.31 -13.13
N VAL A 563 -25.56 -6.55 -11.83
CA VAL A 563 -24.48 -6.22 -10.90
C VAL A 563 -23.84 -7.52 -10.43
N ILE A 564 -22.56 -7.67 -10.72
CA ILE A 564 -21.76 -8.83 -10.34
C ILE A 564 -20.61 -8.36 -9.49
N PHE A 565 -20.41 -8.94 -8.31
CA PHE A 565 -19.18 -8.76 -7.55
C PHE A 565 -18.27 -9.96 -7.80
N CYS A 566 -17.05 -9.72 -8.30
CA CYS A 566 -16.11 -10.77 -8.67
C CYS A 566 -14.74 -10.53 -8.00
N THR A 567 -14.28 -11.53 -7.26
CA THR A 567 -12.95 -11.58 -6.66
C THR A 567 -12.36 -12.97 -6.87
N ARG A 568 -11.21 -13.09 -7.53
CA ARG A 568 -10.54 -14.37 -7.84
C ARG A 568 -11.39 -15.39 -8.62
N PHE A 569 -12.40 -14.94 -9.36
CA PHE A 569 -13.33 -15.77 -10.12
C PHE A 569 -13.37 -15.46 -11.62
N ALA A 570 -12.37 -14.76 -12.18
CA ALA A 570 -12.33 -14.33 -13.58
C ALA A 570 -12.82 -15.37 -14.61
N ARG A 571 -12.40 -16.65 -14.51
CA ARG A 571 -12.84 -17.69 -15.45
C ARG A 571 -14.33 -18.02 -15.34
N ARG A 572 -14.89 -18.06 -14.13
CA ARG A 572 -16.33 -18.30 -13.92
C ARG A 572 -17.12 -17.07 -14.37
N LEU A 573 -16.63 -15.88 -14.04
CA LEU A 573 -17.19 -14.63 -14.52
C LEU A 573 -17.26 -14.63 -16.06
N SER A 574 -16.20 -15.09 -16.75
CA SER A 574 -16.23 -15.22 -18.21
C SER A 574 -17.38 -16.09 -18.71
N ALA A 575 -17.69 -17.21 -18.05
CA ALA A 575 -18.81 -18.06 -18.43
C ALA A 575 -20.17 -17.37 -18.17
N VAL A 576 -20.31 -16.68 -17.04
CA VAL A 576 -21.52 -15.89 -16.70
C VAL A 576 -21.76 -14.78 -17.72
N LEU A 577 -20.71 -14.02 -18.06
CA LEU A 577 -20.79 -12.94 -19.04
C LEU A 577 -21.14 -13.46 -20.44
N GLN A 578 -20.64 -14.62 -20.82
CA GLN A 578 -21.01 -15.29 -22.07
C GLN A 578 -22.48 -15.76 -22.06
N SER A 579 -23.01 -16.21 -20.92
CA SER A 579 -24.46 -16.47 -20.78
C SER A 579 -25.31 -15.20 -20.92
N LEU A 580 -24.82 -14.04 -20.46
CA LEU A 580 -25.50 -12.75 -20.65
C LEU A 580 -25.44 -12.27 -22.11
N ALA A 581 -24.31 -12.48 -22.79
CA ALA A 581 -24.12 -12.05 -24.17
C ALA A 581 -24.89 -12.89 -25.20
N HIS A 582 -25.36 -14.09 -24.82
CA HIS A 582 -26.09 -15.02 -25.69
C HIS A 582 -27.57 -15.18 -25.29
N GLN A 583 -28.18 -14.10 -24.82
CA GLN A 583 -29.63 -14.08 -24.56
C GLN A 583 -30.40 -14.07 -25.88
N THR A 584 -31.43 -14.91 -25.99
CA THR A 584 -32.29 -15.07 -27.16
C THR A 584 -33.55 -14.24 -27.01
N ASP A 585 -34.10 -13.76 -28.13
CA ASP A 585 -35.33 -12.97 -28.18
C ASP A 585 -35.29 -11.69 -27.30
N PHE A 586 -34.09 -11.13 -27.13
CA PHE A 586 -33.87 -9.94 -26.32
C PHE A 586 -32.83 -9.01 -26.99
N ASP A 587 -33.11 -7.72 -26.93
CA ASP A 587 -32.21 -6.69 -27.45
C ASP A 587 -31.12 -6.37 -26.40
N LEU A 588 -29.91 -6.88 -26.63
CA LEU A 588 -28.76 -6.69 -25.74
C LEU A 588 -28.40 -5.22 -25.50
N SER A 589 -28.81 -4.27 -26.36
CA SER A 589 -28.60 -2.84 -26.13
C SER A 589 -29.38 -2.31 -24.93
N LYS A 590 -30.39 -3.05 -24.46
CA LYS A 590 -31.13 -2.77 -23.21
C LYS A 590 -30.43 -3.28 -21.96
N LEU A 591 -29.28 -3.95 -22.09
CA LEU A 591 -28.55 -4.57 -20.99
C LEU A 591 -27.26 -3.79 -20.67
N GLU A 592 -27.06 -3.54 -19.38
CA GLU A 592 -25.81 -3.06 -18.81
C GLU A 592 -25.29 -4.08 -17.81
N VAL A 593 -23.98 -4.32 -17.81
CA VAL A 593 -23.32 -5.21 -16.84
C VAL A 593 -22.30 -4.39 -16.06
N VAL A 594 -22.53 -4.24 -14.76
CA VAL A 594 -21.64 -3.59 -13.82
C VAL A 594 -20.88 -4.65 -13.04
N VAL A 595 -19.57 -4.71 -13.21
CA VAL A 595 -18.73 -5.69 -12.49
C VAL A 595 -17.89 -4.96 -11.45
N GLY A 596 -18.17 -5.25 -10.18
CA GLY A 596 -17.36 -4.90 -9.03
C GLY A 596 -16.15 -5.82 -8.94
N TYR A 597 -14.93 -5.30 -8.95
CA TYR A 597 -13.73 -6.11 -8.81
C TYR A 597 -12.54 -5.30 -8.26
N VAL A 598 -11.47 -6.01 -7.89
CA VAL A 598 -10.21 -5.40 -7.47
C VAL A 598 -9.20 -5.44 -8.62
N PRO A 599 -8.75 -4.29 -9.16
CA PRO A 599 -7.77 -4.26 -10.25
C PRO A 599 -6.50 -5.02 -9.91
N GLY A 600 -6.07 -5.90 -10.81
CA GLY A 600 -4.85 -6.71 -10.68
C GLY A 600 -4.95 -7.92 -9.74
N LEU A 601 -6.10 -8.17 -9.10
CA LEU A 601 -6.26 -9.32 -8.20
C LEU A 601 -6.31 -10.66 -8.96
N ASP A 602 -6.96 -10.67 -10.12
CA ASP A 602 -7.00 -11.77 -11.08
C ASP A 602 -7.20 -11.22 -12.50
N SER A 603 -7.41 -12.09 -13.48
CA SER A 603 -7.62 -11.74 -14.89
C SER A 603 -9.02 -11.21 -15.21
N THR A 604 -9.76 -10.67 -14.22
CA THR A 604 -11.09 -10.06 -14.46
C THR A 604 -11.02 -8.93 -15.48
N GLU A 605 -9.95 -8.12 -15.48
CA GLU A 605 -9.79 -7.02 -16.46
C GLU A 605 -9.74 -7.54 -17.89
N ASP A 606 -8.94 -8.57 -18.14
CA ASP A 606 -8.80 -9.18 -19.47
C ASP A 606 -10.13 -9.78 -19.95
N VAL A 607 -10.91 -10.35 -19.03
CA VAL A 607 -12.24 -10.91 -19.31
C VAL A 607 -13.22 -9.80 -19.72
N LEU A 608 -13.26 -8.69 -18.97
CA LEU A 608 -14.16 -7.57 -19.26
C LEU A 608 -13.79 -6.87 -20.57
N GLU A 609 -12.49 -6.67 -20.82
CA GLU A 609 -12.01 -6.08 -22.07
C GLU A 609 -12.31 -6.97 -23.27
N SER A 610 -12.05 -8.27 -23.15
CA SER A 610 -12.38 -9.25 -24.18
C SER A 610 -13.88 -9.23 -24.50
N LEU A 611 -14.74 -9.13 -23.49
CA LEU A 611 -16.20 -9.06 -23.67
C LEU A 611 -16.62 -7.80 -24.42
N ARG A 612 -16.04 -6.63 -24.10
CA ARG A 612 -16.34 -5.37 -24.79
C ARG A 612 -15.98 -5.45 -26.27
N LEU A 613 -14.83 -6.04 -26.57
CA LEU A 613 -14.35 -6.19 -27.94
C LEU A 613 -15.19 -7.20 -28.75
N THR A 614 -15.65 -8.29 -28.14
CA THR A 614 -16.44 -9.32 -28.83
C THR A 614 -17.93 -9.02 -28.89
N HIS A 615 -18.47 -8.26 -27.94
CA HIS A 615 -19.89 -7.89 -27.86
C HIS A 615 -20.07 -6.38 -27.65
N PRO A 616 -19.74 -5.54 -28.64
CA PRO A 616 -19.75 -4.07 -28.51
C PRO A 616 -21.13 -3.46 -28.25
N HIS A 617 -22.21 -4.23 -28.45
CA HIS A 617 -23.58 -3.81 -28.15
C HIS A 617 -23.96 -3.97 -26.68
N LEU A 618 -23.20 -4.77 -25.92
CA LEU A 618 -23.39 -4.96 -24.49
C LEU A 618 -22.61 -3.91 -23.72
N ARG A 619 -23.30 -3.11 -22.90
CA ARG A 619 -22.62 -2.08 -22.11
C ARG A 619 -21.97 -2.71 -20.88
N VAL A 620 -20.64 -2.63 -20.80
CA VAL A 620 -19.85 -3.12 -19.65
C VAL A 620 -19.33 -1.94 -18.83
N VAL A 621 -19.55 -1.96 -17.53
CA VAL A 621 -19.14 -0.93 -16.59
C VAL A 621 -18.18 -1.54 -15.57
N HIS A 622 -16.97 -1.00 -15.51
CA HIS A 622 -15.96 -1.40 -14.52
C HIS A 622 -16.20 -0.62 -13.23
N ALA A 623 -16.55 -1.33 -12.16
CA ALA A 623 -16.63 -0.80 -10.80
C ALA A 623 -15.40 -1.30 -10.02
N THR A 624 -14.38 -0.45 -9.93
CA THR A 624 -13.09 -0.83 -9.34
C THR A 624 -13.06 -0.52 -7.84
N PHE A 625 -12.60 -1.47 -7.04
CA PHE A 625 -12.47 -1.33 -5.59
C PHE A 625 -11.05 -1.65 -5.13
N PRO A 626 -10.59 -1.08 -4.02
CA PRO A 626 -9.34 -1.48 -3.41
C PRO A 626 -9.49 -2.84 -2.70
N TYR A 627 -8.38 -3.56 -2.57
CA TYR A 627 -8.37 -4.96 -2.08
C TYR A 627 -9.04 -5.16 -0.72
N GLN A 628 -8.99 -4.16 0.14
CA GLN A 628 -9.55 -4.24 1.49
C GLN A 628 -11.09 -4.35 1.49
N ASN A 629 -11.76 -3.87 0.44
CA ASN A 629 -13.21 -3.97 0.30
C ASN A 629 -13.68 -5.37 -0.11
N VAL A 630 -12.77 -6.29 -0.40
CA VAL A 630 -13.11 -7.67 -0.80
C VAL A 630 -14.01 -8.34 0.24
N ARG A 631 -13.84 -8.03 1.53
CA ARG A 631 -14.61 -8.64 2.63
C ARG A 631 -15.99 -8.01 2.85
N SER A 632 -16.31 -6.88 2.21
CA SER A 632 -17.57 -6.16 2.40
C SER A 632 -18.46 -6.21 1.17
N LYS A 633 -19.08 -7.39 0.93
CA LYS A 633 -20.00 -7.61 -0.20
C LYS A 633 -21.09 -6.53 -0.28
N GLY A 634 -21.75 -6.24 0.84
CA GLY A 634 -22.84 -5.27 0.85
C GLY A 634 -22.42 -3.86 0.47
N TYR A 635 -21.27 -3.41 0.98
CA TYR A 635 -20.70 -2.13 0.59
C TYR A 635 -20.41 -2.09 -0.92
N VAL A 636 -19.72 -3.11 -1.44
CA VAL A 636 -19.37 -3.19 -2.86
C VAL A 636 -20.63 -3.20 -3.73
N LEU A 637 -21.64 -4.01 -3.39
CA LEU A 637 -22.90 -4.07 -4.12
C LEU A 637 -23.64 -2.74 -4.10
N ASN A 638 -23.75 -2.06 -2.95
CA ASN A 638 -24.36 -0.74 -2.87
C ASN A 638 -23.65 0.27 -3.80
N GLN A 639 -22.31 0.28 -3.79
CA GLN A 639 -21.53 1.15 -4.66
C GLN A 639 -21.72 0.82 -6.15
N CYS A 640 -21.75 -0.47 -6.52
CA CYS A 640 -22.04 -0.88 -7.89
C CYS A 640 -23.46 -0.51 -8.32
N MET A 641 -24.46 -0.74 -7.46
CA MET A 641 -25.86 -0.38 -7.73
C MET A 641 -26.03 1.13 -7.94
N GLU A 642 -25.27 1.96 -7.23
CA GLU A 642 -25.24 3.41 -7.43
C GLU A 642 -24.66 3.83 -8.80
N MET A 643 -23.90 2.97 -9.49
CA MET A 643 -23.36 3.19 -10.84
C MET A 643 -24.30 2.70 -11.95
N THR A 644 -25.34 1.92 -11.61
CA THR A 644 -26.28 1.36 -12.58
C THR A 644 -27.21 2.41 -13.17
N SER A 645 -27.63 2.22 -14.42
CA SER A 645 -28.59 3.09 -15.11
C SER A 645 -29.91 2.43 -15.51
N GLY A 646 -30.01 1.10 -15.51
CA GLY A 646 -31.18 0.36 -16.01
C GLY A 646 -32.33 0.20 -15.03
N ALA A 647 -33.59 0.40 -15.45
CA ALA A 647 -34.76 0.49 -14.57
C ALA A 647 -34.92 -0.68 -13.55
N HIS A 648 -34.47 -1.88 -13.94
CA HIS A 648 -34.38 -3.04 -13.07
C HIS A 648 -32.91 -3.39 -12.80
N ILE A 649 -32.62 -3.84 -11.59
CA ILE A 649 -31.30 -4.27 -11.15
C ILE A 649 -31.37 -5.78 -10.89
N LEU A 650 -30.42 -6.51 -11.47
CA LEU A 650 -30.22 -7.93 -11.23
C LEU A 650 -28.90 -8.13 -10.47
N LEU A 651 -28.96 -8.53 -9.20
CA LEU A 651 -27.78 -9.03 -8.49
C LEU A 651 -27.51 -10.46 -8.92
N LEU A 652 -26.26 -10.77 -9.25
CA LEU A 652 -25.86 -12.08 -9.78
C LEU A 652 -24.47 -12.45 -9.25
N ASP A 653 -24.32 -13.68 -8.77
CA ASP A 653 -23.01 -14.21 -8.38
C ASP A 653 -22.13 -14.50 -9.61
N ALA A 654 -20.81 -14.37 -9.45
CA ALA A 654 -19.83 -14.53 -10.54
C ALA A 654 -19.68 -15.97 -11.09
N ASP A 655 -20.47 -16.91 -10.59
CA ASP A 655 -20.50 -18.33 -10.93
C ASP A 655 -21.93 -18.85 -11.21
N THR A 656 -22.91 -17.95 -11.32
CA THR A 656 -24.30 -18.30 -11.65
C THR A 656 -24.60 -18.05 -13.13
N LEU A 657 -24.84 -19.13 -13.88
CA LEU A 657 -25.21 -19.10 -15.29
C LEU A 657 -26.72 -18.92 -15.46
N LEU A 658 -27.08 -18.20 -16.52
CA LEU A 658 -28.47 -17.84 -16.82
C LEU A 658 -28.98 -18.58 -18.06
N PRO A 659 -30.28 -18.95 -18.08
CA PRO A 659 -30.90 -19.49 -19.28
C PRO A 659 -30.89 -18.46 -20.42
N PRO A 660 -30.86 -18.91 -21.70
CA PRO A 660 -30.83 -18.00 -22.85
C PRO A 660 -32.10 -17.14 -22.98
N MET A 661 -33.24 -17.60 -22.44
CA MET A 661 -34.51 -16.87 -22.49
C MET A 661 -34.81 -16.00 -21.26
N LEU A 662 -33.84 -15.78 -20.37
CA LEU A 662 -34.08 -15.08 -19.10
C LEU A 662 -34.66 -13.68 -19.32
N PHE A 663 -33.99 -12.83 -20.10
CA PHE A 663 -34.43 -11.43 -20.23
C PHE A 663 -35.73 -11.28 -21.01
N ALA A 664 -36.00 -12.15 -21.98
CA ALA A 664 -37.31 -12.21 -22.64
C ALA A 664 -38.43 -12.55 -21.63
N ALA A 665 -38.17 -13.45 -20.68
CA ALA A 665 -39.10 -13.73 -19.59
C ALA A 665 -39.22 -12.54 -18.62
N LEU A 666 -38.12 -11.86 -18.29
CA LEU A 666 -38.16 -10.67 -17.44
C LEU A 666 -38.95 -9.53 -18.10
N GLU A 667 -38.84 -9.29 -19.40
CA GLU A 667 -39.63 -8.25 -20.09
C GLU A 667 -41.14 -8.52 -20.00
N ARG A 668 -41.52 -9.80 -20.02
CA ARG A 668 -42.93 -10.21 -19.89
C ARG A 668 -43.47 -10.05 -18.48
N GLU A 669 -42.70 -10.42 -17.45
CA GLU A 669 -43.19 -10.53 -16.07
C GLU A 669 -42.84 -9.31 -15.19
N CYS A 670 -41.65 -8.70 -15.32
CA CYS A 670 -41.18 -7.62 -14.43
C CYS A 670 -42.09 -6.39 -14.34
N PRO A 671 -42.79 -5.93 -15.39
CA PRO A 671 -43.65 -4.75 -15.27
C PRO A 671 -44.68 -4.86 -14.12
N GLY A 672 -45.22 -6.07 -13.91
CA GLY A 672 -46.23 -6.36 -12.87
C GLY A 672 -45.68 -6.66 -11.48
N HIS A 673 -44.36 -6.82 -11.31
CA HIS A 673 -43.79 -7.32 -10.06
C HIS A 673 -42.61 -6.46 -9.58
N PRO A 674 -42.57 -6.07 -8.28
CA PRO A 674 -41.48 -5.23 -7.75
C PRO A 674 -40.14 -5.96 -7.72
N PHE A 675 -40.16 -7.28 -7.50
CA PHE A 675 -38.98 -8.14 -7.57
C PHE A 675 -39.33 -9.57 -8.00
N VAL A 676 -38.38 -10.21 -8.66
CA VAL A 676 -38.50 -11.48 -9.38
C VAL A 676 -37.32 -12.38 -9.01
N PHE A 677 -37.59 -13.67 -8.91
CA PHE A 677 -36.62 -14.72 -8.56
C PHE A 677 -36.81 -15.95 -9.47
N PRO A 678 -35.78 -16.76 -9.75
CA PRO A 678 -35.95 -18.03 -10.46
C PRO A 678 -36.75 -19.04 -9.63
N LYS A 679 -37.12 -20.17 -10.25
CA LYS A 679 -37.72 -21.29 -9.52
C LYS A 679 -36.81 -21.78 -8.39
N GLY A 680 -35.50 -21.75 -8.66
CA GLY A 680 -34.41 -22.16 -7.78
C GLY A 680 -33.08 -22.20 -8.55
N ARG A 681 -32.08 -22.90 -8.01
CA ARG A 681 -30.80 -23.14 -8.69
C ARG A 681 -30.48 -24.62 -8.84
N ALA A 682 -29.83 -24.96 -9.94
CA ALA A 682 -29.29 -26.28 -10.25
C ALA A 682 -27.77 -26.28 -9.99
N MET A 683 -27.28 -27.17 -9.14
CA MET A 683 -25.87 -27.29 -8.80
C MET A 683 -25.17 -28.14 -9.86
N ILE A 684 -24.24 -27.53 -10.60
CA ILE A 684 -23.52 -28.19 -11.70
C ILE A 684 -22.23 -28.81 -11.16
N GLY A 685 -22.05 -30.11 -11.36
CA GLY A 685 -20.89 -30.84 -10.86
C GLY A 685 -19.52 -30.35 -11.40
N PRO A 686 -18.41 -30.75 -10.75
CA PRO A 686 -17.06 -30.28 -11.08
C PRO A 686 -16.63 -30.63 -12.51
N GLU A 687 -17.00 -31.80 -13.03
CA GLU A 687 -16.65 -32.22 -14.39
C GLU A 687 -17.32 -31.33 -15.44
N MET A 688 -18.64 -31.15 -15.35
CA MET A 688 -19.38 -30.28 -16.26
C MET A 688 -18.92 -28.83 -16.14
N THR A 689 -18.67 -28.36 -14.91
CA THR A 689 -18.09 -27.04 -14.66
C THR A 689 -16.74 -26.87 -15.38
N ALA A 690 -15.83 -27.83 -15.27
CA ALA A 690 -14.53 -27.76 -15.94
C ALA A 690 -14.68 -27.65 -17.47
N ARG A 691 -15.58 -28.43 -18.06
CA ARG A 691 -15.89 -28.40 -19.50
C ARG A 691 -16.45 -27.04 -19.94
N ILE A 692 -17.33 -26.44 -19.13
CA ILE A 692 -17.84 -25.09 -19.39
C ILE A 692 -16.70 -24.06 -19.33
N LEU A 693 -15.86 -24.12 -18.29
CA LEU A 693 -14.76 -23.17 -18.09
C LEU A 693 -13.62 -23.33 -19.10
N GLN A 694 -13.53 -24.46 -19.79
CA GLN A 694 -12.62 -24.68 -20.92
C GLN A 694 -13.23 -24.32 -22.28
N GLY A 695 -14.54 -24.05 -22.33
CA GLY A 695 -15.26 -23.72 -23.56
C GLY A 695 -15.74 -24.94 -24.36
N ASP A 696 -15.52 -26.16 -23.85
CA ASP A 696 -15.99 -27.42 -24.48
C ASP A 696 -17.51 -27.56 -24.47
N LYS A 697 -18.16 -26.89 -23.50
CA LYS A 697 -19.61 -26.83 -23.38
C LYS A 697 -20.06 -25.39 -23.26
N ARG A 698 -21.06 -25.04 -24.07
CA ARG A 698 -21.65 -23.70 -24.16
C ARG A 698 -23.08 -23.76 -23.60
N PRO A 699 -23.30 -23.30 -22.35
CA PRO A 699 -24.59 -23.42 -21.66
C PRO A 699 -25.81 -22.90 -22.44
N TRP A 700 -25.62 -21.86 -23.25
CA TRP A 700 -26.69 -21.24 -24.05
C TRP A 700 -27.11 -22.07 -25.27
N GLU A 701 -26.30 -23.02 -25.74
CA GLU A 701 -26.63 -23.88 -26.90
C GLU A 701 -27.48 -25.10 -26.49
N ASP A 702 -27.33 -25.60 -25.26
CA ASP A 702 -28.07 -26.76 -24.74
C ASP A 702 -28.39 -26.60 -23.24
N TRP A 703 -29.28 -25.64 -22.95
CA TRP A 703 -29.68 -25.35 -21.57
C TRP A 703 -30.38 -26.53 -20.90
N ASN A 704 -31.25 -27.22 -21.63
CA ASN A 704 -32.01 -28.35 -21.09
C ASN A 704 -31.09 -29.54 -20.75
N GLY A 705 -30.11 -29.85 -21.61
CA GLY A 705 -29.09 -30.85 -21.32
C GLY A 705 -28.24 -30.47 -20.11
N LEU A 706 -27.88 -29.19 -19.95
CA LEU A 706 -27.18 -28.71 -18.76
C LEU A 706 -28.02 -28.91 -17.49
N MET A 707 -29.30 -28.52 -17.49
CA MET A 707 -30.20 -28.72 -16.35
C MET A 707 -30.39 -30.20 -16.01
N ALA A 708 -30.46 -31.07 -17.02
CA ALA A 708 -30.56 -32.52 -16.82
C ALA A 708 -29.26 -33.13 -16.23
N SER A 709 -28.11 -32.46 -16.39
CA SER A 709 -26.81 -32.88 -15.86
C SER A 709 -26.50 -32.37 -14.44
N ALA A 710 -27.41 -31.61 -13.83
CA ALA A 710 -27.20 -31.07 -12.50
C ALA A 710 -27.19 -32.18 -11.43
N ASP A 711 -26.24 -32.11 -10.51
CA ASP A 711 -26.11 -33.08 -9.41
C ASP A 711 -27.22 -32.88 -8.37
N GLU A 712 -27.70 -31.65 -8.21
CA GLU A 712 -28.71 -31.27 -7.24
C GLU A 712 -29.57 -30.11 -7.75
N ILE A 713 -30.88 -30.12 -7.48
CA ILE A 713 -31.78 -29.00 -7.74
C ILE A 713 -32.31 -28.47 -6.40
N ARG A 714 -32.13 -27.17 -6.16
CA ARG A 714 -32.53 -26.49 -4.94
C ARG A 714 -33.59 -25.43 -5.23
N GLU A 715 -34.85 -25.79 -4.98
CA GLU A 715 -36.00 -24.89 -5.15
C GLU A 715 -36.24 -24.00 -3.91
N ASN A 716 -35.88 -24.49 -2.72
CA ASN A 716 -36.08 -23.78 -1.46
C ASN A 716 -34.79 -23.80 -0.62
N GLU A 717 -34.13 -22.65 -0.54
CA GLU A 717 -33.01 -22.40 0.37
C GLU A 717 -33.40 -21.34 1.40
N ALA A 718 -32.67 -21.25 2.51
CA ALA A 718 -32.83 -20.21 3.53
C ALA A 718 -34.30 -19.96 3.94
N LEU A 719 -35.03 -21.04 4.29
CA LEU A 719 -36.45 -20.98 4.67
C LEU A 719 -37.36 -20.42 3.56
N GLY A 720 -36.99 -20.64 2.30
CA GLY A 720 -37.72 -20.22 1.12
C GLY A 720 -37.51 -18.75 0.75
N VAL A 721 -36.56 -18.04 1.38
CA VAL A 721 -36.22 -16.65 1.07
C VAL A 721 -35.32 -16.59 -0.18
N PRO A 722 -35.56 -15.67 -1.14
CA PRO A 722 -34.77 -15.54 -2.34
C PRO A 722 -33.37 -14.98 -2.04
N ILE A 723 -32.37 -15.83 -1.83
CA ILE A 723 -31.00 -15.42 -1.49
C ILE A 723 -30.15 -15.06 -2.73
N GLY A 724 -29.10 -14.28 -2.54
CA GLY A 724 -28.52 -13.42 -3.58
C GLY A 724 -27.57 -14.02 -4.60
N TYR A 725 -27.69 -15.32 -4.93
CA TYR A 725 -27.12 -15.83 -6.18
C TYR A 725 -27.82 -15.24 -7.41
N PHE A 726 -29.10 -14.85 -7.26
CA PHE A 726 -29.88 -14.14 -8.27
C PHE A 726 -30.96 -13.30 -7.57
N GLN A 727 -31.02 -11.98 -7.76
CA GLN A 727 -32.14 -11.15 -7.28
C GLN A 727 -32.43 -10.04 -8.28
N CYS A 728 -33.60 -10.06 -8.94
CA CYS A 728 -34.01 -9.01 -9.86
C CYS A 728 -35.07 -8.11 -9.21
N PHE A 729 -34.85 -6.81 -9.11
CA PHE A 729 -35.80 -5.87 -8.51
C PHE A 729 -35.83 -4.53 -9.23
N LYS A 730 -36.90 -3.75 -9.04
CA LYS A 730 -37.00 -2.37 -9.55
C LYS A 730 -36.00 -1.47 -8.80
N ARG A 731 -35.30 -0.58 -9.51
CA ARG A 731 -34.36 0.37 -8.87
C ARG A 731 -35.01 1.15 -7.73
N GLU A 732 -36.27 1.52 -7.86
CA GLU A 732 -37.07 2.25 -6.86
C GLU A 732 -37.05 1.56 -5.48
N CYS A 733 -36.86 0.23 -5.41
CA CYS A 733 -36.72 -0.48 -4.14
C CYS A 733 -35.53 0.03 -3.30
N LEU A 734 -34.48 0.57 -3.93
CA LEU A 734 -33.30 1.10 -3.26
C LEU A 734 -33.54 2.44 -2.54
N GLU A 735 -34.67 3.11 -2.81
CA GLU A 735 -35.06 4.33 -2.08
C GLU A 735 -35.52 4.01 -0.66
N THR A 736 -36.03 2.79 -0.45
CA THR A 736 -36.54 2.32 0.85
C THR A 736 -35.56 1.37 1.55
N LEU A 737 -34.86 0.53 0.77
CA LEU A 737 -34.05 -0.55 1.31
C LEU A 737 -32.61 -0.50 0.76
N ARG A 738 -31.64 -0.46 1.67
CA ARG A 738 -30.22 -0.64 1.33
C ARG A 738 -29.77 -2.05 1.60
N TYR A 739 -28.76 -2.49 0.85
CA TYR A 739 -28.10 -3.75 1.12
C TYR A 739 -27.28 -3.65 2.42
N PRO A 740 -27.40 -4.58 3.38
CA PRO A 740 -26.64 -4.51 4.64
C PRO A 740 -25.12 -4.56 4.42
N GLU A 741 -24.40 -3.62 5.03
CA GLU A 741 -22.94 -3.47 4.87
C GLU A 741 -22.19 -4.12 6.05
N TYR A 742 -21.98 -5.43 5.97
CA TYR A 742 -21.14 -6.18 6.92
C TYR A 742 -19.70 -6.34 6.40
N GLU A 743 -18.74 -6.58 7.29
CA GLU A 743 -17.37 -7.01 6.95
C GLU A 743 -17.26 -8.53 6.72
N HIS A 744 -18.39 -9.18 6.42
CA HIS A 744 -18.46 -10.59 6.05
C HIS A 744 -19.56 -10.88 5.03
N PHE A 745 -19.45 -12.00 4.32
CA PHE A 745 -20.43 -12.41 3.31
C PHE A 745 -21.74 -12.97 3.87
N GLN A 746 -21.75 -13.42 5.13
CA GLN A 746 -22.91 -14.11 5.70
C GLN A 746 -24.08 -13.14 5.97
N SER A 747 -25.31 -13.64 5.79
CA SER A 747 -26.59 -13.01 6.14
C SER A 747 -27.03 -11.78 5.34
N ALA A 748 -26.12 -11.02 4.72
CA ALA A 748 -26.50 -9.79 4.00
C ALA A 748 -27.51 -10.05 2.86
N ASP A 749 -27.30 -11.13 2.09
CA ASP A 749 -28.22 -11.58 1.03
C ASP A 749 -29.63 -11.90 1.57
N TYR A 750 -29.67 -12.58 2.72
CA TYR A 750 -30.89 -13.02 3.37
C TYR A 750 -31.67 -11.85 3.96
N GLU A 751 -31.00 -10.93 4.64
CA GLU A 751 -31.61 -9.74 5.23
C GLU A 751 -32.15 -8.79 4.16
N PHE A 752 -31.41 -8.58 3.06
CA PHE A 752 -31.90 -7.78 1.94
C PHE A 752 -33.16 -8.40 1.31
N ALA A 753 -33.16 -9.72 1.10
CA ALA A 753 -34.33 -10.44 0.58
C ALA A 753 -35.55 -10.36 1.52
N LEU A 754 -35.35 -10.48 2.83
CA LEU A 754 -36.40 -10.28 3.82
C LEU A 754 -36.92 -8.84 3.81
N GLY A 755 -36.03 -7.85 3.67
CA GLY A 755 -36.41 -6.45 3.52
C GLY A 755 -37.28 -6.22 2.29
N LEU A 756 -36.92 -6.81 1.14
CA LEU A 756 -37.73 -6.75 -0.08
C LEU A 756 -39.12 -7.34 0.17
N ARG A 757 -39.20 -8.49 0.84
CA ARG A 757 -40.49 -9.11 1.18
C ARG A 757 -41.34 -8.26 2.11
N ALA A 758 -40.72 -7.70 3.14
CA ALA A 758 -41.40 -6.87 4.12
C ALA A 758 -41.95 -5.58 3.51
N CYS A 759 -41.21 -4.97 2.59
CA CYS A 759 -41.59 -3.70 1.97
C CYS A 759 -42.48 -3.86 0.73
N PHE A 760 -42.32 -4.93 -0.06
CA PHE A 760 -42.89 -5.05 -1.40
C PHE A 760 -43.68 -6.35 -1.66
N GLY A 761 -43.88 -7.21 -0.65
CA GLY A 761 -44.65 -8.45 -0.77
C GLY A 761 -43.82 -9.64 -1.22
N THR A 762 -44.45 -10.77 -1.58
CA THR A 762 -43.70 -11.97 -2.00
C THR A 762 -43.13 -11.83 -3.42
N GLU A 763 -41.99 -12.45 -3.69
CA GLU A 763 -41.39 -12.48 -5.01
C GLU A 763 -42.30 -13.17 -6.04
N TYR A 764 -42.19 -12.74 -7.29
CA TYR A 764 -42.65 -13.57 -8.41
C TYR A 764 -41.58 -14.59 -8.77
N ARG A 765 -41.95 -15.87 -8.89
CA ARG A 765 -41.03 -16.94 -9.28
C ARG A 765 -41.15 -17.32 -10.75
N LEU A 766 -40.05 -17.18 -11.48
CA LEU A 766 -39.95 -17.62 -12.88
C LEU A 766 -40.00 -19.16 -12.96
N PRO A 767 -40.45 -19.74 -14.09
CA PRO A 767 -40.70 -21.18 -14.20
C PRO A 767 -39.44 -22.03 -14.40
N PHE A 768 -38.25 -21.44 -14.43
CA PHE A 768 -36.99 -22.13 -14.71
C PHE A 768 -35.96 -21.94 -13.59
N HIS A 769 -34.99 -22.85 -13.54
CA HIS A 769 -33.83 -22.76 -12.66
C HIS A 769 -32.70 -21.98 -13.32
N VAL A 770 -31.80 -21.43 -12.51
CA VAL A 770 -30.47 -20.95 -12.94
C VAL A 770 -29.42 -22.01 -12.61
N ALA A 771 -28.26 -22.01 -13.28
CA ALA A 771 -27.19 -22.97 -13.01
C ALA A 771 -26.15 -22.34 -12.10
N HIS A 772 -25.71 -23.04 -11.05
CA HIS A 772 -24.62 -22.62 -10.20
C HIS A 772 -23.42 -23.53 -10.45
N LEU A 773 -22.31 -22.95 -10.89
CA LEU A 773 -21.09 -23.71 -11.16
C LEU A 773 -20.46 -24.22 -9.86
N ASP A 774 -19.85 -25.40 -9.92
CA ASP A 774 -19.07 -25.89 -8.80
C ASP A 774 -17.84 -24.99 -8.59
N HIS A 775 -17.51 -24.77 -7.33
CA HIS A 775 -16.30 -24.08 -6.93
C HIS A 775 -15.46 -24.90 -5.94
N ALA A 776 -15.68 -26.22 -5.83
CA ALA A 776 -14.80 -27.18 -5.15
C ALA A 776 -14.39 -26.78 -3.71
N GLY A 777 -15.26 -26.06 -2.99
CA GLY A 777 -14.96 -25.52 -1.66
C GLY A 777 -14.02 -24.31 -1.62
N SER A 778 -13.61 -23.76 -2.78
CA SER A 778 -13.13 -22.38 -2.85
C SER A 778 -14.24 -21.47 -2.33
N GLN A 779 -13.85 -20.57 -1.44
CA GLN A 779 -14.77 -19.89 -0.54
C GLN A 779 -15.66 -18.91 -1.31
N TRP A 780 -16.70 -18.40 -0.65
CA TRP A 780 -17.59 -17.36 -1.18
C TRP A 780 -16.79 -16.25 -1.88
N LEU A 781 -16.97 -16.12 -3.20
CA LEU A 781 -16.27 -15.14 -4.04
C LEU A 781 -14.73 -15.18 -3.89
N GLY A 782 -14.11 -16.33 -3.63
CA GLY A 782 -12.66 -16.49 -3.62
C GLY A 782 -11.94 -15.82 -2.44
N ALA A 783 -12.69 -15.32 -1.45
CA ALA A 783 -12.15 -14.74 -0.23
C ALA A 783 -11.41 -15.80 0.63
N GLU A 784 -10.56 -15.39 1.56
CA GLU A 784 -9.93 -16.27 2.55
C GLU A 784 -10.80 -16.42 3.80
N ARG A 785 -10.56 -17.51 4.58
CA ARG A 785 -11.52 -18.10 5.54
C ARG A 785 -12.10 -17.04 6.46
N HIS A 786 -13.44 -16.96 6.52
CA HIS A 786 -14.12 -16.29 7.63
C HIS A 786 -13.95 -17.12 8.90
N PHE A 787 -12.93 -16.79 9.70
CA PHE A 787 -12.84 -17.16 11.10
C PHE A 787 -12.72 -15.90 11.96
#